data_AF-A0A345SWU9-F1
#
_entry.id   AF-A0A345SWU9-F1
#
_cell.length_a   1.000
_cell.length_b   1.000
_cell.length_c   1.000
_cell.angle_alpha   90.00
_cell.angle_beta   90.00
_cell.angle_gamma   90.00
#
_symmetry.space_group_name_H-M   'P 1'
#
loop_
_entity.id
_entity.type
_entity.pdbx_description
1 polymer ?
#
loop_
_entity_poly.entity_id
_entity_poly.type
_entity_poly.pdbx_seq_one_letter_code
_entity_poly.pdbx_strand_id
1 'polypeptide(L)'
;MARLPPPEPWCPLDGQPWEEAARSVTGRRPSQCSVTSPLRHRAAPFPDPRVRRSREGFAVPSHAHTTSAAPPSGAPSDDPLERERAHLRSSRAALRAMREDVESLDLTDVAGTWVSAEVLRKQIENRVTALADLAHTPLFFGRLDYRHPVGGEQAEGAAGERFYIGRRHVHDADGDPLVIDWRAPVSQAFYRAGRTDPMGVERRRRFGYTGGELTAYEDEHLTDPAEADTASALLAAEIEKPRVGPMRDIVATIQPEQDEIVRAGVTGSVCVQGAPGTGKTAVGLHRVAYLLYAHRDRLARTGTLVLGPNRSFLRYIEQVLPALGEVDVAQATVEDLVAHVPVRAADPAESARLKGDARMAEVLRRAVRSGVRMPTEPCVVVRGSRRWRIPAYELQEIVEELLSRDIRYGAAREALPQRIAHAVLVKMENGGEAPDDRVQDAVARAQPVKAAVKELWPPVDPVKLVYRLLGDAEFLAECADGVLSEEEQRAVRWPGPVRSVKSAPWTAADAVLVDEAADLVQRTPSLGHVVLDEAQDLSPMQYRAVGRRCTTGSVTVLGDIAQGTTPWATASWAEALRHLGKPEAVVDELTRSFRVPGEVITYASRLLPSIAPGLAPASSVREAAGALEVRRVPLPELPEDSAVRDLAALDRAAGLAGPAGHPALDAAVVTACRDALEREGSIGLIAADARIPSLAAALRSAGMPFLDPGDETSAGARLTLVPASLAKGLEYDQVVLDEPAAVVAGEPDERTGLRRLYVLLTRAVSGLTMVHSQPLPAQLG
;
A
#
# COMPACT_ATOMS: atom_id res chain seq x y z
N MET A 1 -25.15 38.90 -1.60
CA MET A 1 -26.29 37.98 -1.63
C MET A 1 -26.37 37.33 -3.00
N ALA A 2 -25.88 36.09 -3.12
CA ALA A 2 -26.27 35.03 -4.06
C ALA A 2 -25.28 33.88 -3.80
N ARG A 3 -25.68 32.92 -2.95
CA ARG A 3 -24.87 31.75 -2.59
C ARG A 3 -25.00 30.71 -3.70
N LEU A 4 -23.88 30.23 -4.22
CA LEU A 4 -23.82 29.03 -5.06
C LEU A 4 -24.19 27.79 -4.20
N PRO A 5 -24.90 26.79 -4.75
CA PRO A 5 -25.29 25.60 -4.01
C PRO A 5 -24.10 24.65 -3.78
N PRO A 6 -24.12 23.83 -2.73
CA PRO A 6 -23.08 22.82 -2.49
C PRO A 6 -23.20 21.65 -3.50
N PRO A 7 -22.11 20.91 -3.76
CA PRO A 7 -22.15 19.74 -4.62
C PRO A 7 -22.93 18.61 -3.95
N GLU A 8 -23.83 17.97 -4.70
CA GLU A 8 -24.61 16.82 -4.25
C GLU A 8 -23.72 15.58 -3.98
N PRO A 9 -24.06 14.75 -2.98
CA PRO A 9 -23.38 13.49 -2.74
C PRO A 9 -23.69 12.50 -3.87
N TRP A 10 -22.65 11.82 -4.35
CA TRP A 10 -22.76 10.68 -5.26
C TRP A 10 -23.78 9.66 -4.73
N CYS A 11 -24.92 9.57 -5.41
CA CYS A 11 -25.89 8.49 -5.26
C CYS A 11 -25.49 7.36 -6.23
N PRO A 12 -25.43 6.09 -5.77
CA PRO A 12 -25.11 4.97 -6.66
C PRO A 12 -26.28 4.76 -7.62
N LEU A 13 -26.02 4.91 -8.92
CA LEU A 13 -26.98 4.53 -9.94
C LEU A 13 -27.36 3.06 -9.78
N ASP A 14 -28.68 2.87 -9.80
CA ASP A 14 -29.51 1.68 -9.82
C ASP A 14 -28.85 0.31 -10.06
N GLY A 15 -29.23 -0.64 -9.22
CA GLY A 15 -28.78 -2.02 -9.22
C GLY A 15 -29.00 -2.76 -10.54
N GLN A 16 -27.89 -3.14 -11.16
CA GLN A 16 -27.73 -4.25 -12.09
C GLN A 16 -26.48 -5.06 -11.66
N PRO A 17 -26.53 -6.39 -11.55
CA PRO A 17 -25.38 -7.20 -11.19
C PRO A 17 -24.34 -7.23 -12.31
N TRP A 18 -23.08 -7.46 -11.93
CA TRP A 18 -21.88 -7.58 -12.75
C TRP A 18 -21.83 -8.76 -13.74
N GLU A 19 -22.97 -9.28 -14.23
CA GLU A 19 -23.04 -10.53 -15.01
C GLU A 19 -22.94 -10.40 -16.55
N GLU A 20 -22.74 -9.22 -17.15
CA GLU A 20 -22.81 -9.07 -18.62
C GLU A 20 -21.49 -8.84 -19.38
N ALA A 21 -20.32 -9.02 -18.76
CA ALA A 21 -19.03 -8.99 -19.47
C ALA A 21 -18.52 -10.38 -19.95
N ALA A 22 -19.25 -11.47 -19.68
CA ALA A 22 -18.80 -12.84 -20.01
C ALA A 22 -19.71 -13.61 -21.00
N ARG A 23 -20.67 -12.95 -21.67
CA ARG A 23 -21.56 -13.59 -22.64
C ARG A 23 -21.52 -12.92 -24.02
N SER A 24 -20.36 -12.91 -24.67
CA SER A 24 -20.29 -12.66 -26.13
C SER A 24 -19.05 -13.23 -26.80
N VAL A 25 -18.58 -14.43 -26.42
CA VAL A 25 -17.64 -15.20 -27.25
C VAL A 25 -18.01 -16.68 -27.24
N THR A 26 -19.07 -17.03 -27.94
CA THR A 26 -19.30 -18.41 -28.41
C THR A 26 -19.61 -18.37 -29.90
N GLY A 27 -18.61 -18.71 -30.72
CA GLY A 27 -18.83 -18.77 -32.16
C GLY A 27 -17.60 -19.03 -33.02
N ARG A 28 -16.88 -20.13 -32.80
CA ARG A 28 -16.30 -21.05 -33.82
C ARG A 28 -15.16 -21.89 -33.22
N ARG A 29 -15.35 -23.21 -33.20
CA ARG A 29 -14.29 -24.21 -32.97
C ARG A 29 -13.48 -24.39 -34.26
N PRO A 30 -12.15 -24.59 -34.21
CA PRO A 30 -11.44 -25.37 -35.20
C PRO A 30 -11.36 -26.84 -34.79
N SER A 31 -11.47 -27.71 -35.79
CA SER A 31 -11.42 -29.17 -35.74
C SER A 31 -10.05 -29.73 -35.36
N GLN A 32 -10.07 -30.86 -34.64
CA GLN A 32 -8.91 -31.69 -34.30
C GLN A 32 -8.31 -32.39 -35.54
N CYS A 33 -6.99 -32.53 -35.55
CA CYS A 33 -6.29 -33.70 -36.12
C CYS A 33 -5.02 -33.97 -35.29
N SER A 34 -4.75 -35.24 -35.05
CA SER A 34 -3.95 -35.75 -33.94
C SER A 34 -2.68 -36.51 -34.39
N VAL A 35 -1.62 -36.39 -33.58
CA VAL A 35 -0.46 -37.31 -33.35
C VAL A 35 0.60 -37.48 -34.46
N THR A 36 1.85 -37.07 -34.19
CA THR A 36 3.07 -37.94 -34.03
C THR A 36 4.34 -37.10 -33.75
N SER A 37 5.35 -37.75 -33.14
CA SER A 37 6.51 -37.20 -32.39
C SER A 37 7.73 -36.81 -33.29
N PRO A 38 8.98 -36.62 -32.80
CA PRO A 38 9.62 -35.33 -32.50
C PRO A 38 10.89 -35.05 -33.35
N LEU A 39 11.16 -33.81 -33.78
CA LEU A 39 12.47 -33.47 -34.36
C LEU A 39 12.97 -32.06 -33.99
N ARG A 40 14.24 -32.04 -33.58
CA ARG A 40 15.11 -30.89 -33.35
C ARG A 40 15.33 -30.10 -34.65
N HIS A 41 15.39 -28.76 -34.58
CA HIS A 41 16.59 -27.94 -34.91
C HIS A 41 16.27 -26.48 -35.27
N ARG A 42 17.13 -25.59 -34.73
CA ARG A 42 17.76 -24.40 -35.31
C ARG A 42 16.89 -23.23 -35.79
N ALA A 43 17.04 -22.13 -35.06
CA ALA A 43 16.84 -20.77 -35.51
C ALA A 43 17.94 -20.31 -36.50
N ALA A 44 17.53 -19.55 -37.53
CA ALA A 44 18.34 -18.65 -38.36
C ALA A 44 17.39 -17.69 -39.14
N PRO A 45 17.85 -16.60 -39.78
CA PRO A 45 17.56 -15.22 -39.36
C PRO A 45 16.74 -14.39 -40.38
N PHE A 46 16.24 -13.23 -39.95
CA PHE A 46 15.56 -12.22 -40.79
C PHE A 46 16.57 -11.32 -41.54
N PRO A 47 16.24 -10.80 -42.75
CA PRO A 47 17.19 -10.10 -43.63
C PRO A 47 17.23 -8.57 -43.44
N ASP A 48 18.43 -8.03 -43.72
CA ASP A 48 18.85 -6.62 -43.86
C ASP A 48 18.27 -5.95 -45.12
N PRO A 49 17.75 -4.70 -45.07
CA PRO A 49 17.42 -3.95 -46.28
C PRO A 49 18.53 -2.92 -46.61
N ARG A 50 19.44 -3.31 -47.51
CA ARG A 50 20.21 -2.39 -48.35
C ARG A 50 19.60 -2.33 -49.75
N VAL A 51 19.14 -1.15 -50.19
CA VAL A 51 18.80 -0.86 -51.61
C VAL A 51 19.50 0.44 -52.00
N ARG A 52 20.65 0.33 -52.66
CA ARG A 52 20.91 0.54 -54.11
C ARG A 52 20.52 1.91 -54.66
N ARG A 53 21.56 2.69 -54.95
CA ARG A 53 21.59 3.91 -55.77
C ARG A 53 21.10 3.63 -57.20
N SER A 54 20.24 4.49 -57.72
CA SER A 54 20.03 4.70 -59.16
C SER A 54 20.19 6.19 -59.48
N ARG A 55 21.11 6.49 -60.40
CA ARG A 55 21.29 7.80 -61.03
C ARG A 55 20.25 7.94 -62.15
N GLU A 56 19.48 9.02 -62.15
CA GLU A 56 19.02 9.71 -63.37
C GLU A 56 18.54 11.11 -62.97
N GLY A 57 18.97 12.10 -63.74
CA GLY A 57 18.88 13.52 -63.38
C GLY A 57 17.59 14.18 -63.85
N PHE A 58 17.11 15.11 -63.04
CA PHE A 58 16.29 16.24 -63.48
C PHE A 58 16.67 17.47 -62.64
N ALA A 59 16.76 18.62 -63.31
CA ALA A 59 17.33 19.86 -62.80
C ALA A 59 16.24 20.89 -62.46
N VAL A 60 16.41 21.55 -61.28
CA VAL A 60 16.17 23.00 -60.97
C VAL A 60 14.67 23.42 -60.80
N PRO A 61 14.28 24.30 -59.83
CA PRO A 61 14.99 25.52 -59.42
C PRO A 61 15.23 25.79 -57.92
N SER A 62 16.32 26.53 -57.69
CA SER A 62 16.64 27.19 -56.44
C SER A 62 15.73 28.40 -56.22
N HIS A 63 15.11 28.49 -55.04
CA HIS A 63 14.57 29.75 -54.54
C HIS A 63 15.17 30.10 -53.18
N ALA A 64 15.76 31.29 -53.17
CA ALA A 64 16.37 32.07 -52.11
C ALA A 64 16.02 31.71 -50.66
N HIS A 65 17.07 31.44 -49.87
CA HIS A 65 17.04 31.56 -48.42
C HIS A 65 16.66 32.98 -48.03
N THR A 66 15.50 33.12 -47.38
CA THR A 66 15.17 34.31 -46.61
C THR A 66 15.76 34.09 -45.22
N THR A 67 16.89 34.75 -44.94
CA THR A 67 17.48 34.86 -43.61
C THR A 67 16.47 35.54 -42.68
N SER A 68 15.75 34.74 -41.90
CA SER A 68 15.07 35.21 -40.69
C SER A 68 16.02 34.99 -39.52
N ALA A 69 16.32 36.06 -38.80
CA ALA A 69 17.37 36.17 -37.81
C ALA A 69 17.25 35.12 -36.69
N ALA A 70 18.32 34.34 -36.50
CA ALA A 70 18.54 33.58 -35.28
C ALA A 70 18.62 34.55 -34.09
N PRO A 71 18.00 34.25 -32.93
CA PRO A 71 18.25 35.00 -31.72
C PRO A 71 19.73 34.85 -31.34
N PRO A 72 20.35 35.87 -30.71
CA PRO A 72 21.79 35.87 -30.46
C PRO A 72 22.16 34.69 -29.57
N SER A 73 22.95 33.77 -30.12
CA SER A 73 23.67 32.74 -29.37
C SER A 73 24.70 33.46 -28.49
N GLY A 74 24.34 33.70 -27.23
CA GLY A 74 25.31 34.06 -26.21
C GLY A 74 26.41 32.99 -26.16
N ALA A 75 27.66 33.43 -26.06
CA ALA A 75 28.79 32.53 -25.82
C ALA A 75 28.45 31.57 -24.67
N PRO A 76 28.82 30.27 -24.75
CA PRO A 76 28.57 29.35 -23.65
C PRO A 76 29.23 29.94 -22.40
N SER A 77 28.43 30.22 -21.38
CA SER A 77 28.95 30.72 -20.11
C SER A 77 29.98 29.73 -19.60
N ASP A 78 31.18 30.21 -19.22
CA ASP A 78 32.15 29.38 -18.50
C ASP A 78 31.60 28.94 -17.14
N ASP A 79 30.57 29.64 -16.62
CA ASP A 79 29.80 29.24 -15.44
C ASP A 79 29.06 27.90 -15.68
N PRO A 80 29.42 26.83 -14.95
CA PRO A 80 28.71 25.56 -14.98
C PRO A 80 27.22 25.71 -14.67
N LEU A 81 26.83 26.53 -13.70
CA LEU A 81 25.44 26.61 -13.25
C LEU A 81 24.53 27.18 -14.34
N GLU A 82 24.97 28.20 -15.07
CA GLU A 82 24.19 28.78 -16.17
C GLU A 82 24.05 27.82 -17.37
N ARG A 83 25.01 26.93 -17.61
CA ARG A 83 24.86 25.83 -18.59
C ARG A 83 23.74 24.87 -18.19
N GLU A 84 23.67 24.49 -16.92
CA GLU A 84 22.61 23.61 -16.42
C GLU A 84 21.24 24.30 -16.45
N ARG A 85 21.18 25.62 -16.18
CA ARG A 85 19.97 26.42 -16.34
C ARG A 85 19.52 26.52 -17.80
N ALA A 86 20.46 26.66 -18.74
CA ALA A 86 20.15 26.60 -20.16
C ALA A 86 19.57 25.23 -20.56
N HIS A 87 20.17 24.12 -20.08
CA HIS A 87 19.66 22.77 -20.32
C HIS A 87 18.25 22.56 -19.75
N LEU A 88 17.97 23.09 -18.55
CA LEU A 88 16.63 23.07 -17.95
C LEU A 88 15.60 23.84 -18.80
N ARG A 89 15.95 25.01 -19.32
CA ARG A 89 15.08 25.79 -20.22
C ARG A 89 14.77 25.01 -21.50
N SER A 90 15.76 24.40 -22.13
CA SER A 90 15.58 23.56 -23.33
C SER A 90 14.70 22.34 -23.03
N SER A 91 14.93 21.66 -21.91
CA SER A 91 14.12 20.51 -21.48
C SER A 91 12.65 20.88 -21.23
N ARG A 92 12.37 22.05 -20.66
CA ARG A 92 10.99 22.56 -20.51
C ARG A 92 10.33 22.94 -21.83
N ALA A 93 11.09 23.47 -22.79
CA ALA A 93 10.57 23.73 -24.12
C ALA A 93 10.20 22.43 -24.84
N ALA A 94 11.08 21.43 -24.77
CA ALA A 94 10.85 20.11 -25.34
C ALA A 94 9.64 19.39 -24.71
N LEU A 95 9.49 19.43 -23.38
CA LEU A 95 8.32 18.86 -22.70
C LEU A 95 7.00 19.51 -23.15
N ARG A 96 6.99 20.83 -23.37
CA ARG A 96 5.82 21.55 -23.90
C ARG A 96 5.49 21.10 -25.32
N ALA A 97 6.49 20.98 -26.19
CA ALA A 97 6.31 20.47 -27.55
C ALA A 97 5.75 19.04 -27.55
N MET A 98 6.32 18.13 -26.75
CA MET A 98 5.81 16.76 -26.59
C MET A 98 4.34 16.72 -26.15
N ARG A 99 3.91 17.65 -25.30
CA ARG A 99 2.53 17.76 -24.85
C ARG A 99 1.62 18.28 -25.96
N GLU A 100 2.03 19.34 -26.64
CA GLU A 100 1.29 19.93 -27.77
C GLU A 100 1.10 18.91 -28.89
N ASP A 101 2.12 18.09 -29.20
CA ASP A 101 2.04 17.02 -30.18
C ASP A 101 0.94 16.00 -29.82
N VAL A 102 0.87 15.57 -28.55
CA VAL A 102 -0.16 14.63 -28.08
C VAL A 102 -1.55 15.26 -28.10
N GLU A 103 -1.67 16.54 -27.71
CA GLU A 103 -2.94 17.29 -27.75
C GLU A 103 -3.44 17.51 -29.18
N SER A 104 -2.54 17.55 -30.17
CA SER A 104 -2.86 17.74 -31.58
C SER A 104 -3.33 16.48 -32.31
N LEU A 105 -3.28 15.31 -31.67
CA LEU A 105 -3.67 14.04 -32.28
C LEU A 105 -5.18 14.04 -32.61
N ASP A 106 -5.51 14.04 -33.90
CA ASP A 106 -6.89 13.92 -34.40
C ASP A 106 -7.37 12.45 -34.31
N LEU A 107 -8.46 12.23 -33.58
CA LEU A 107 -9.03 10.91 -33.29
C LEU A 107 -10.24 10.56 -34.14
N THR A 108 -10.64 11.48 -35.02
CA THR A 108 -11.92 11.38 -35.73
C THR A 108 -11.98 10.18 -36.68
N ASP A 109 -10.83 9.72 -37.20
CA ASP A 109 -10.73 8.64 -38.21
C ASP A 109 -10.00 7.36 -37.75
N VAL A 110 -9.57 7.25 -36.48
CA VAL A 110 -8.64 6.17 -36.05
C VAL A 110 -9.35 5.00 -35.34
N ALA A 111 -10.56 5.20 -34.81
CA ALA A 111 -11.25 4.18 -34.01
C ALA A 111 -12.40 3.50 -34.78
N GLY A 112 -12.24 2.21 -35.08
CA GLY A 112 -13.26 1.41 -35.79
C GLY A 112 -14.56 1.14 -35.00
N THR A 113 -14.61 1.45 -33.70
CA THR A 113 -15.82 1.37 -32.85
C THR A 113 -15.83 2.47 -31.78
N TRP A 114 -17.02 2.81 -31.26
CA TRP A 114 -17.17 3.82 -30.19
C TRP A 114 -16.42 3.45 -28.89
N VAL A 115 -16.35 2.16 -28.55
CA VAL A 115 -15.61 1.67 -27.37
C VAL A 115 -14.10 1.91 -27.55
N SER A 116 -13.56 1.60 -28.73
CA SER A 116 -12.16 1.86 -29.04
C SER A 116 -11.84 3.35 -29.03
N ALA A 117 -12.78 4.20 -29.48
CA ALA A 117 -12.63 5.65 -29.46
C ALA A 117 -12.58 6.18 -28.02
N GLU A 118 -13.43 5.67 -27.13
CA GLU A 118 -13.44 6.04 -25.71
C GLU A 118 -12.13 5.64 -25.01
N VAL A 119 -11.67 4.40 -25.23
CA VAL A 119 -10.40 3.92 -24.67
C VAL A 119 -9.22 4.74 -25.17
N LEU A 120 -9.17 5.05 -26.47
CA LEU A 120 -8.09 5.84 -27.07
C LEU A 120 -8.10 7.27 -26.54
N ARG A 121 -9.28 7.90 -26.41
CA ARG A 121 -9.41 9.23 -25.81
C ARG A 121 -8.89 9.22 -24.37
N LYS A 122 -9.27 8.22 -23.58
CA LYS A 122 -8.79 8.09 -22.20
C LYS A 122 -7.27 7.92 -22.12
N GLN A 123 -6.67 7.15 -23.04
CA GLN A 123 -5.21 6.99 -23.11
C GLN A 123 -4.50 8.31 -23.45
N ILE A 124 -5.08 9.12 -24.34
CA ILE A 124 -4.52 10.43 -24.69
C ILE A 124 -4.66 11.41 -23.53
N GLU A 125 -5.83 11.50 -22.89
CA GLU A 125 -6.03 12.31 -21.68
C GLU A 125 -5.03 11.96 -20.57
N ASN A 126 -4.81 10.65 -20.34
CA ASN A 126 -3.82 10.18 -19.39
C ASN A 126 -2.39 10.59 -19.83
N ARG A 127 -2.07 10.51 -21.13
CA ARG A 127 -0.75 10.91 -21.66
C ARG A 127 -0.52 12.41 -21.55
N VAL A 128 -1.52 13.25 -21.84
CA VAL A 128 -1.45 14.71 -21.66
C VAL A 128 -1.25 15.06 -20.19
N THR A 129 -1.99 14.40 -19.30
CA THR A 129 -1.87 14.59 -17.85
C THR A 129 -0.46 14.24 -17.36
N ALA A 130 0.12 13.14 -17.86
CA ALA A 130 1.48 12.73 -17.53
C ALA A 130 2.57 13.70 -18.05
N LEU A 131 2.26 14.49 -19.10
CA LEU A 131 3.17 15.50 -19.67
C LEU A 131 2.97 16.90 -19.07
N ALA A 132 2.10 17.08 -18.08
CA ALA A 132 1.88 18.37 -17.44
C ALA A 132 3.18 18.95 -16.83
N ASP A 133 3.57 20.16 -17.25
CA ASP A 133 4.72 20.88 -16.72
C ASP A 133 4.35 21.57 -15.40
N LEU A 134 4.83 21.03 -14.29
CA LEU A 134 4.62 21.59 -12.96
C LEU A 134 5.75 22.56 -12.66
N ALA A 135 5.47 23.88 -12.71
CA ALA A 135 6.48 24.94 -12.64
C ALA A 135 7.43 24.83 -11.42
N HIS A 136 6.95 24.32 -10.28
CA HIS A 136 7.72 24.17 -9.04
C HIS A 136 8.42 22.81 -8.90
N THR A 137 8.21 21.88 -9.83
CA THR A 137 8.83 20.55 -9.80
C THR A 137 10.04 20.54 -10.73
N PRO A 138 11.24 20.15 -10.25
CA PRO A 138 12.41 20.07 -11.10
C PRO A 138 12.28 18.90 -12.10
N LEU A 139 12.61 19.15 -13.39
CA LEU A 139 12.54 18.12 -14.43
C LEU A 139 13.60 17.03 -14.24
N PHE A 140 14.82 17.44 -13.90
CA PHE A 140 15.92 16.57 -13.52
C PHE A 140 16.46 17.01 -12.15
N PHE A 141 17.11 16.11 -11.42
CA PHE A 141 17.69 16.37 -10.10
C PHE A 141 19.15 15.93 -10.00
N GLY A 142 19.65 15.23 -11.00
CA GLY A 142 21.06 14.88 -11.07
C GLY A 142 21.54 14.60 -12.49
N ARG A 143 22.86 14.46 -12.62
CA ARG A 143 23.54 14.11 -13.85
C ARG A 143 24.60 13.04 -13.58
N LEU A 144 24.73 12.10 -14.51
CA LEU A 144 25.79 11.12 -14.57
C LEU A 144 26.70 11.42 -15.76
N ASP A 145 28.00 11.49 -15.49
CA ASP A 145 29.04 11.58 -16.51
C ASP A 145 29.80 10.25 -16.49
N TYR A 146 29.73 9.50 -17.59
CA TYR A 146 30.43 8.22 -17.74
C TYR A 146 31.81 8.43 -18.33
N ARG A 147 32.76 7.54 -18.02
CA ARG A 147 34.12 7.59 -18.58
C ARG A 147 34.18 7.09 -20.03
N HIS A 148 33.27 6.18 -20.38
CA HIS A 148 33.16 5.52 -21.69
C HIS A 148 31.69 5.45 -22.11
N PRO A 149 31.37 5.30 -23.41
CA PRO A 149 30.00 5.09 -23.88
C PRO A 149 29.36 3.87 -23.20
N VAL A 150 28.09 3.96 -22.82
CA VAL A 150 27.40 2.87 -22.12
C VAL A 150 27.06 1.77 -23.13
N GLY A 151 27.68 0.58 -22.99
CA GLY A 151 27.38 -0.59 -23.82
C GLY A 151 28.12 -0.68 -25.17
N GLY A 152 29.09 0.20 -25.44
CA GLY A 152 29.98 0.11 -26.61
C GLY A 152 31.25 -0.72 -26.33
N GLU A 153 31.89 -1.26 -27.38
CA GLU A 153 33.25 -1.81 -27.27
C GLU A 153 34.19 -0.71 -26.73
N GLN A 154 35.09 -1.07 -25.82
CA GLN A 154 36.11 -0.18 -25.23
C GLN A 154 37.12 0.25 -26.30
N ALA A 155 36.73 1.13 -27.21
CA ALA A 155 37.62 1.77 -28.16
C ALA A 155 38.35 2.93 -27.46
N GLU A 156 39.69 2.90 -27.47
CA GLU A 156 40.52 3.99 -26.95
C GLU A 156 40.17 5.31 -27.67
N GLY A 157 39.66 6.30 -26.92
CA GLY A 157 39.39 7.65 -27.43
C GLY A 157 37.91 8.04 -27.59
N ALA A 158 36.95 7.18 -27.27
CA ALA A 158 35.53 7.56 -27.25
C ALA A 158 35.21 8.44 -26.01
N ALA A 159 34.68 9.65 -26.25
CA ALA A 159 34.24 10.54 -25.18
C ALA A 159 33.04 9.93 -24.42
N GLY A 160 33.02 10.12 -23.11
CA GLY A 160 31.96 9.67 -22.22
C GLY A 160 30.57 10.25 -22.53
N GLU A 161 29.52 9.50 -22.23
CA GLU A 161 28.13 9.95 -22.35
C GLU A 161 27.65 10.65 -21.08
N ARG A 162 26.74 11.63 -21.25
CA ARG A 162 26.16 12.42 -20.15
C ARG A 162 24.65 12.17 -20.09
N PHE A 163 24.17 11.77 -18.92
CA PHE A 163 22.74 11.49 -18.72
C PHE A 163 22.18 12.37 -17.59
N TYR A 164 21.17 13.18 -17.92
CA TYR A 164 20.37 13.90 -16.93
C TYR A 164 19.28 12.98 -16.40
N ILE A 165 19.22 12.80 -15.08
CA ILE A 165 18.27 11.91 -14.43
C ILE A 165 17.13 12.73 -13.84
N GLY A 166 15.91 12.36 -14.18
CA GLY A 166 14.71 13.09 -13.81
C GLY A 166 13.49 12.20 -13.60
N ARG A 167 12.36 12.84 -13.29
CA ARG A 167 11.11 12.16 -12.93
C ARG A 167 10.40 11.52 -14.11
N ARG A 168 10.70 12.04 -15.30
CA ARG A 168 10.06 11.65 -16.55
C ARG A 168 11.06 11.74 -17.68
N HIS A 169 10.81 10.96 -18.72
CA HIS A 169 11.55 11.07 -19.94
C HIS A 169 11.15 12.32 -20.73
N VAL A 170 12.15 13.06 -21.21
CA VAL A 170 12.00 14.20 -22.13
C VAL A 170 12.99 14.01 -23.27
N HIS A 171 12.55 14.21 -24.51
CA HIS A 171 13.39 14.19 -25.70
C HIS A 171 13.16 15.46 -26.52
N ASP A 172 14.15 15.82 -27.33
CA ASP A 172 14.03 16.90 -28.31
C ASP A 172 13.30 16.45 -29.59
N ALA A 173 13.22 17.32 -30.60
CA ALA A 173 12.53 17.03 -31.86
C ALA A 173 13.16 15.89 -32.69
N ASP A 174 14.45 15.61 -32.49
CA ASP A 174 15.17 14.54 -33.17
C ASP A 174 15.03 13.19 -32.42
N GLY A 175 14.42 13.22 -31.23
CA GLY A 175 14.21 12.06 -30.37
C GLY A 175 15.38 11.80 -29.41
N ASP A 176 16.36 12.70 -29.33
CA ASP A 176 17.51 12.56 -28.45
C ASP A 176 17.07 12.85 -26.99
N PRO A 177 17.47 12.00 -26.02
CA PRO A 177 17.03 12.13 -24.64
C PRO A 177 17.67 13.34 -23.97
N LEU A 178 16.86 14.34 -23.61
CA LEU A 178 17.27 15.48 -22.78
C LEU A 178 17.21 15.14 -21.29
N VAL A 179 16.25 14.29 -20.90
CA VAL A 179 16.09 13.79 -19.53
C VAL A 179 15.72 12.31 -19.58
N ILE A 180 16.45 11.51 -18.81
CA ILE A 180 16.20 10.09 -18.60
C ILE A 180 15.30 9.92 -17.38
N ASP A 181 14.25 9.10 -17.52
CA ASP A 181 13.38 8.73 -16.42
C ASP A 181 14.15 7.90 -15.39
N TRP A 182 14.04 8.26 -14.11
CA TRP A 182 14.70 7.58 -13.01
C TRP A 182 14.44 6.07 -12.96
N ARG A 183 13.32 5.59 -13.52
CA ARG A 183 12.95 4.17 -13.56
C ARG A 183 13.75 3.39 -14.60
N ALA A 184 14.40 4.07 -15.55
CA ALA A 184 15.22 3.43 -16.57
C ALA A 184 16.39 2.66 -15.92
N PRO A 185 16.84 1.53 -16.52
CA PRO A 185 17.97 0.77 -15.99
C PRO A 185 19.26 1.58 -15.87
N VAL A 186 19.55 2.47 -16.84
CA VAL A 186 20.76 3.32 -16.84
C VAL A 186 20.81 4.30 -15.65
N SER A 187 19.67 4.63 -15.05
CA SER A 187 19.57 5.51 -13.88
C SER A 187 19.94 4.81 -12.57
N GLN A 188 20.05 3.48 -12.56
CA GLN A 188 20.42 2.72 -11.35
C GLN A 188 21.76 3.18 -10.76
N ALA A 189 22.72 3.52 -11.61
CA ALA A 189 24.04 4.01 -11.20
C ALA A 189 23.94 5.34 -10.42
N PHE A 190 22.90 6.15 -10.64
CA PHE A 190 22.71 7.38 -9.87
C PHE A 190 22.54 7.10 -8.38
N TYR A 191 21.83 6.03 -8.04
CA TYR A 191 21.53 5.66 -6.65
C TYR A 191 22.59 4.74 -6.05
N ARG A 192 23.08 3.75 -6.81
CA ARG A 192 23.94 2.69 -6.26
C ARG A 192 25.43 2.90 -6.45
N ALA A 193 25.85 3.70 -7.44
CA ALA A 193 27.27 3.88 -7.68
C ALA A 193 27.90 4.56 -6.45
N GLY A 194 29.00 3.98 -6.00
CA GLY A 194 29.84 4.50 -4.92
C GLY A 194 31.30 4.43 -5.32
N ARG A 195 32.20 4.89 -4.46
CA ARG A 195 33.65 4.87 -4.74
C ARG A 195 34.22 3.45 -4.86
N THR A 196 33.64 2.50 -4.13
CA THR A 196 34.04 1.09 -4.16
C THR A 196 33.53 0.36 -5.41
N ASP A 197 32.35 0.74 -5.91
CA ASP A 197 31.79 0.27 -7.17
C ASP A 197 31.19 1.46 -7.93
N PRO A 198 31.99 2.14 -8.77
CA PRO A 198 31.54 3.32 -9.51
C PRO A 198 30.54 3.00 -10.63
N MET A 199 30.32 1.72 -10.97
CA MET A 199 29.42 1.31 -12.07
C MET A 199 29.73 2.02 -13.42
N GLY A 200 30.99 2.37 -13.66
CA GLY A 200 31.44 3.09 -14.86
C GLY A 200 31.20 4.61 -14.87
N VAL A 201 30.58 5.15 -13.81
CA VAL A 201 30.37 6.59 -13.61
C VAL A 201 31.67 7.23 -13.13
N GLU A 202 32.08 8.30 -13.81
CA GLU A 202 33.23 9.13 -13.41
C GLU A 202 32.80 10.19 -12.40
N ARG A 203 31.73 10.92 -12.73
CA ARG A 203 31.20 12.00 -11.91
C ARG A 203 29.69 11.93 -11.78
N ARG A 204 29.21 12.11 -10.55
CA ARG A 204 27.79 12.29 -10.23
C ARG A 204 27.57 13.73 -9.78
N ARG A 205 26.68 14.44 -10.45
CA ARG A 205 26.26 15.80 -10.07
C ARG A 205 24.86 15.78 -9.47
N ARG A 206 24.68 16.41 -8.31
CA ARG A 206 23.37 16.68 -7.70
C ARG A 206 23.00 18.14 -7.86
N PHE A 207 21.70 18.43 -7.96
CA PHE A 207 21.18 19.76 -8.20
C PHE A 207 20.27 20.25 -7.06
N GLY A 208 20.47 21.49 -6.62
CA GLY A 208 19.65 22.17 -5.62
C GLY A 208 18.66 23.13 -6.27
N TYR A 209 17.40 23.11 -5.80
CA TYR A 209 16.32 23.92 -6.34
C TYR A 209 15.60 24.75 -5.28
N THR A 210 15.25 25.99 -5.66
CA THR A 210 14.38 26.87 -4.87
C THR A 210 13.24 27.37 -5.76
N GLY A 211 11.99 27.07 -5.40
CA GLY A 211 10.81 27.51 -6.17
C GLY A 211 10.70 26.95 -7.60
N GLY A 212 11.49 25.92 -7.95
CA GLY A 212 11.60 25.37 -9.30
C GLY A 212 12.80 25.91 -10.09
N GLU A 213 13.53 26.89 -9.56
CA GLU A 213 14.76 27.41 -10.16
C GLU A 213 15.98 26.66 -9.66
N LEU A 214 16.92 26.38 -10.56
CA LEU A 214 18.19 25.73 -10.25
C LEU A 214 19.15 26.75 -9.60
N THR A 215 19.45 26.53 -8.32
CA THR A 215 20.22 27.47 -7.48
C THR A 215 21.61 26.97 -7.11
N ALA A 216 21.81 25.66 -7.03
CA ALA A 216 23.07 25.06 -6.61
C ALA A 216 23.35 23.73 -7.33
N TYR A 217 24.60 23.29 -7.31
CA TYR A 217 25.00 21.94 -7.69
C TYR A 217 26.12 21.44 -6.78
N GLU A 218 26.27 20.13 -6.71
CA GLU A 218 27.32 19.44 -5.96
C GLU A 218 27.87 18.30 -6.83
N ASP A 219 29.18 18.25 -7.00
CA ASP A 219 29.87 17.21 -7.77
C ASP A 219 30.52 16.19 -6.84
N GLU A 220 30.36 14.92 -7.18
CA GLU A 220 30.96 13.79 -6.51
C GLU A 220 31.77 12.99 -7.53
N HIS A 221 33.09 12.91 -7.37
CA HIS A 221 33.97 12.14 -8.26
C HIS A 221 34.17 10.73 -7.70
N LEU A 222 33.54 9.74 -8.34
CA LEU A 222 33.50 8.37 -7.83
C LEU A 222 34.81 7.61 -8.09
N THR A 223 35.61 8.08 -9.07
CA THR A 223 36.87 7.45 -9.45
C THR A 223 38.11 8.13 -8.88
N ASP A 224 37.97 9.25 -8.16
CA ASP A 224 39.10 9.97 -7.55
C ASP A 224 39.41 9.39 -6.16
N PRO A 225 40.56 8.71 -5.96
CA PRO A 225 40.93 8.15 -4.67
C PRO A 225 41.35 9.20 -3.63
N ALA A 226 41.61 10.45 -4.04
CA ALA A 226 42.08 11.51 -3.15
C ALA A 226 40.95 12.34 -2.53
N GLU A 227 39.75 12.33 -3.13
CA GLU A 227 38.58 13.01 -2.59
C GLU A 227 38.02 12.21 -1.39
N ALA A 228 37.68 12.89 -0.28
CA ALA A 228 37.11 12.22 0.88
C ALA A 228 35.63 11.87 0.66
N ASP A 229 35.15 10.80 1.30
CA ASP A 229 33.72 10.48 1.28
C ASP A 229 32.97 11.44 2.21
N THR A 230 32.58 12.60 1.68
CA THR A 230 31.80 13.62 2.37
C THR A 230 30.32 13.46 2.10
N ALA A 231 29.50 13.52 3.17
CA ALA A 231 28.05 13.52 3.05
C ALA A 231 27.57 14.76 2.27
N SER A 232 26.66 14.54 1.32
CA SER A 232 26.18 15.62 0.46
C SER A 232 25.31 16.61 1.22
N ALA A 233 25.70 17.89 1.19
CA ALA A 233 24.98 18.97 1.83
C ALA A 233 23.64 19.27 1.13
N LEU A 234 23.59 19.13 -0.20
CA LEU A 234 22.34 19.28 -0.95
C LEU A 234 21.36 18.13 -0.66
N LEU A 235 21.87 16.90 -0.56
CA LEU A 235 21.07 15.74 -0.18
C LEU A 235 20.51 15.90 1.24
N ALA A 236 21.36 16.28 2.19
CA ALA A 236 20.95 16.56 3.57
C ALA A 236 19.88 17.66 3.61
N ALA A 237 20.11 18.81 2.97
CA ALA A 237 19.16 19.90 2.94
C ALA A 237 17.80 19.51 2.33
N GLU A 238 17.79 18.68 1.28
CA GLU A 238 16.54 18.21 0.68
C GLU A 238 15.81 17.19 1.58
N ILE A 239 16.55 16.36 2.33
CA ILE A 239 16.00 15.43 3.33
C ILE A 239 15.38 16.20 4.51
N GLU A 240 16.04 17.24 5.00
CA GLU A 240 15.63 18.02 6.17
C GLU A 240 14.52 19.04 5.90
N LYS A 241 14.25 19.31 4.62
CA LYS A 241 13.27 20.31 4.20
C LYS A 241 11.88 20.00 4.78
N PRO A 242 11.22 20.95 5.46
CA PRO A 242 9.88 20.74 6.02
C PRO A 242 8.88 20.25 4.97
N ARG A 243 8.11 19.22 5.32
CA ARG A 243 7.04 18.66 4.47
C ARG A 243 5.73 19.39 4.77
N VAL A 244 5.51 20.53 4.12
CA VAL A 244 4.21 21.21 4.13
C VAL A 244 3.43 20.78 2.88
N GLY A 245 2.26 20.16 3.06
CA GLY A 245 1.42 19.64 1.97
C GLY A 245 1.61 18.14 1.64
N PRO A 246 1.22 17.67 0.43
CA PRO A 246 1.30 16.26 0.00
C PRO A 246 2.69 15.60 0.17
N MET A 247 2.74 14.27 0.07
CA MET A 247 4.00 13.53 0.21
C MET A 247 4.95 14.02 -0.85
N ARG A 248 6.08 14.56 -0.41
CA ARG A 248 7.17 14.83 -1.33
C ARG A 248 7.70 13.52 -1.86
N ASP A 249 7.76 13.50 -3.18
CA ASP A 249 8.54 12.58 -3.96
C ASP A 249 9.97 12.47 -3.39
N ILE A 250 10.44 11.25 -3.19
CA ILE A 250 11.78 10.96 -2.65
C ILE A 250 12.76 10.56 -3.75
N VAL A 251 12.37 10.54 -5.03
CA VAL A 251 13.20 10.06 -6.14
C VAL A 251 14.62 10.64 -6.07
N ALA A 252 14.78 11.93 -5.79
CA ALA A 252 16.10 12.57 -5.71
C ALA A 252 16.95 12.16 -4.48
N THR A 253 16.32 11.56 -3.47
CA THR A 253 16.92 11.22 -2.17
C THR A 253 16.86 9.72 -1.85
N ILE A 254 16.46 8.87 -2.80
CA ILE A 254 16.48 7.41 -2.67
C ILE A 254 17.91 6.95 -2.35
N GLN A 255 18.03 6.13 -1.31
CA GLN A 255 19.31 5.54 -0.87
C GLN A 255 19.58 4.19 -1.57
N PRO A 256 20.84 3.70 -1.60
CA PRO A 256 21.18 2.42 -2.23
C PRO A 256 20.31 1.24 -1.75
N GLU A 257 20.19 1.07 -0.43
CA GLU A 257 19.37 0.02 0.21
C GLU A 257 17.88 0.14 -0.14
N GLN A 258 17.37 1.37 -0.31
CA GLN A 258 16.00 1.62 -0.73
C GLN A 258 15.81 1.33 -2.23
N ASP A 259 16.78 1.67 -3.09
CA ASP A 259 16.73 1.39 -4.53
C ASP A 259 16.74 -0.13 -4.82
N GLU A 260 17.43 -0.92 -3.99
CA GLU A 260 17.36 -2.39 -4.02
C GLU A 260 15.93 -2.90 -3.85
N ILE A 261 15.24 -2.40 -2.84
CA ILE A 261 13.83 -2.72 -2.58
C ILE A 261 12.93 -2.20 -3.70
N VAL A 262 13.13 -0.96 -4.15
CA VAL A 262 12.31 -0.35 -5.22
C VAL A 262 12.41 -1.16 -6.52
N ARG A 263 13.61 -1.59 -6.90
CA ARG A 263 13.86 -2.29 -8.17
C ARG A 263 13.75 -3.81 -8.10
N ALA A 264 13.48 -4.41 -6.94
CA ALA A 264 13.30 -5.86 -6.85
C ALA A 264 12.14 -6.33 -7.77
N GLY A 265 12.30 -7.49 -8.43
CA GLY A 265 11.36 -7.91 -9.47
C GLY A 265 9.92 -8.15 -8.99
N VAL A 266 8.94 -8.07 -9.91
CA VAL A 266 7.50 -8.24 -9.61
C VAL A 266 7.11 -9.63 -9.13
N THR A 267 7.93 -10.66 -9.34
CA THR A 267 7.62 -12.04 -8.91
C THR A 267 7.91 -12.28 -7.43
N GLY A 268 8.83 -11.52 -6.84
CA GLY A 268 9.17 -11.60 -5.42
C GLY A 268 8.20 -10.77 -4.58
N SER A 269 7.69 -11.36 -3.50
CA SER A 269 7.06 -10.57 -2.44
C SER A 269 8.14 -10.08 -1.49
N VAL A 270 8.01 -8.84 -1.04
CA VAL A 270 8.99 -8.18 -0.17
C VAL A 270 8.24 -7.65 1.04
N CYS A 271 8.85 -7.79 2.22
CA CYS A 271 8.39 -7.21 3.46
C CYS A 271 9.45 -6.23 3.95
N VAL A 272 9.11 -4.96 4.06
CA VAL A 272 10.02 -3.90 4.50
C VAL A 272 9.70 -3.58 5.95
N GLN A 273 10.58 -4.02 6.84
CA GLN A 273 10.59 -3.61 8.24
C GLN A 273 11.36 -2.30 8.33
N GLY A 274 10.65 -1.18 8.47
CA GLY A 274 11.25 0.15 8.46
C GLY A 274 10.98 0.90 9.75
N ALA A 275 12.05 1.24 10.46
CA ALA A 275 11.95 2.10 11.64
C ALA A 275 11.34 3.48 11.31
N PRO A 276 10.90 4.26 12.31
CA PRO A 276 10.24 5.54 12.07
C PRO A 276 11.15 6.51 11.31
N GLY A 277 10.64 7.12 10.23
CA GLY A 277 11.39 8.09 9.43
C GLY A 277 12.35 7.51 8.39
N THR A 278 12.36 6.19 8.17
CA THR A 278 13.15 5.52 7.12
C THR A 278 12.58 5.66 5.71
N GLY A 279 11.38 6.22 5.57
CA GLY A 279 10.74 6.43 4.27
C GLY A 279 10.04 5.19 3.69
N LYS A 280 9.73 4.17 4.50
CA LYS A 280 9.07 2.90 4.09
C LYS A 280 7.88 3.08 3.12
N THR A 281 6.93 3.97 3.44
CA THR A 281 5.77 4.26 2.59
C THR A 281 6.20 4.79 1.23
N ALA A 282 7.13 5.74 1.22
CA ALA A 282 7.65 6.32 -0.01
C ALA A 282 8.35 5.25 -0.85
N VAL A 283 9.21 4.42 -0.24
CA VAL A 283 9.85 3.26 -0.90
C VAL A 283 8.80 2.34 -1.55
N GLY A 284 7.71 2.02 -0.84
CA GLY A 284 6.62 1.21 -1.36
C GLY A 284 5.90 1.82 -2.58
N LEU A 285 5.62 3.12 -2.55
CA LEU A 285 5.00 3.80 -3.71
C LEU A 285 5.94 3.89 -4.91
N HIS A 286 7.22 4.16 -4.67
CA HIS A 286 8.22 4.22 -5.74
C HIS A 286 8.45 2.84 -6.34
N ARG A 287 8.40 1.78 -5.52
CA ARG A 287 8.38 0.40 -6.00
C ARG A 287 7.20 0.15 -6.92
N VAL A 288 5.98 0.57 -6.57
CA VAL A 288 4.82 0.45 -7.46
C VAL A 288 5.05 1.16 -8.78
N ALA A 289 5.52 2.41 -8.75
CA ALA A 289 5.81 3.19 -9.95
C ALA A 289 6.89 2.53 -10.83
N TYR A 290 7.92 1.96 -10.22
CA TYR A 290 8.94 1.19 -10.93
C TYR A 290 8.35 -0.09 -11.55
N LEU A 291 7.54 -0.85 -10.82
CA LEU A 291 6.94 -2.09 -11.31
C LEU A 291 5.95 -1.83 -12.45
N LEU A 292 5.18 -0.75 -12.41
CA LEU A 292 4.28 -0.34 -13.50
C LEU A 292 5.05 0.08 -14.76
N TYR A 293 6.22 0.69 -14.58
CA TYR A 293 7.14 0.99 -15.68
C TYR A 293 7.79 -0.27 -16.26
N ALA A 294 8.42 -1.09 -15.43
CA ALA A 294 9.21 -2.25 -15.85
C ALA A 294 8.35 -3.45 -16.27
N HIS A 295 7.12 -3.57 -15.77
CA HIS A 295 6.23 -4.70 -16.00
C HIS A 295 4.82 -4.27 -16.44
N ARG A 296 4.72 -3.16 -17.18
CA ARG A 296 3.48 -2.59 -17.75
C ARG A 296 2.52 -3.64 -18.29
N ASP A 297 2.98 -4.49 -19.22
CA ASP A 297 2.10 -5.42 -19.94
C ASP A 297 1.42 -6.45 -19.03
N ARG A 298 2.10 -6.82 -17.94
CA ARG A 298 1.58 -7.75 -16.95
C ARG A 298 0.58 -7.04 -16.03
N LEU A 299 0.98 -5.91 -15.45
CA LEU A 299 0.19 -5.22 -14.43
C LEU A 299 -1.02 -4.50 -15.00
N ALA A 300 -0.99 -4.05 -16.25
CA ALA A 300 -2.15 -3.48 -16.94
C ALA A 300 -3.33 -4.46 -17.05
N ARG A 301 -3.06 -5.77 -17.09
CA ARG A 301 -4.11 -6.82 -17.19
C ARG A 301 -4.59 -7.30 -15.83
N THR A 302 -3.67 -7.39 -14.86
CA THR A 302 -3.95 -7.99 -13.54
C THR A 302 -4.26 -6.97 -12.45
N GLY A 303 -4.00 -5.69 -12.69
CA GLY A 303 -4.21 -4.61 -11.73
C GLY A 303 -3.17 -4.53 -10.61
N THR A 304 -3.10 -3.35 -10.00
CA THR A 304 -2.29 -3.04 -8.81
C THR A 304 -3.15 -2.35 -7.77
N LEU A 305 -2.99 -2.71 -6.49
CA LEU A 305 -3.73 -2.14 -5.37
C LEU A 305 -2.80 -1.64 -4.27
N VAL A 306 -3.02 -0.44 -3.78
CA VAL A 306 -2.38 0.10 -2.58
C VAL A 306 -3.38 0.07 -1.44
N LEU A 307 -3.03 -0.65 -0.37
CA LEU A 307 -3.79 -0.73 0.86
C LEU A 307 -3.15 0.17 1.92
N GLY A 308 -3.93 1.15 2.37
CA GLY A 308 -3.53 2.09 3.41
C GLY A 308 -4.30 1.89 4.73
N PRO A 309 -3.78 2.42 5.85
CA PRO A 309 -4.41 2.28 7.17
C PRO A 309 -5.75 3.02 7.30
N ASN A 310 -5.93 4.13 6.58
CA ASN A 310 -7.15 4.94 6.64
C ASN A 310 -7.34 5.80 5.38
N ARG A 311 -8.53 6.37 5.22
CA ARG A 311 -8.89 7.18 4.04
C ARG A 311 -8.13 8.51 3.95
N SER A 312 -7.75 9.12 5.06
CA SER A 312 -6.95 10.36 5.07
C SER A 312 -5.57 10.12 4.46
N PHE A 313 -4.96 8.99 4.79
CA PHE A 313 -3.70 8.53 4.20
C PHE A 313 -3.84 8.20 2.71
N LEU A 314 -4.93 7.56 2.27
CA LEU A 314 -5.15 7.28 0.85
C LEU A 314 -5.32 8.56 0.02
N ARG A 315 -6.08 9.55 0.53
CA ARG A 315 -6.20 10.87 -0.11
C ARG A 315 -4.83 11.56 -0.29
N TYR A 316 -3.92 11.31 0.64
CA TYR A 316 -2.55 11.80 0.55
C TYR A 316 -1.76 11.10 -0.57
N ILE A 317 -1.92 9.79 -0.74
CA ILE A 317 -1.29 9.00 -1.82
C ILE A 317 -1.83 9.35 -3.21
N GLU A 318 -3.13 9.66 -3.32
CA GLU A 318 -3.77 10.10 -4.58
C GLU A 318 -3.05 11.28 -5.25
N GLN A 319 -2.32 12.10 -4.47
CA GLN A 319 -1.56 13.25 -4.98
C GLN A 319 -0.14 12.89 -5.44
N VAL A 320 0.37 11.72 -5.05
CA VAL A 320 1.78 11.31 -5.24
C VAL A 320 1.96 10.42 -6.46
N LEU A 321 1.10 9.42 -6.63
CA LEU A 321 1.19 8.47 -7.75
C LEU A 321 1.08 9.18 -9.12
N PRO A 322 0.18 10.17 -9.32
CA PRO A 322 0.16 10.94 -10.57
C PRO A 322 1.44 11.73 -10.82
N ALA A 323 2.07 12.27 -9.76
CA ALA A 323 3.35 12.97 -9.87
C ALA A 323 4.50 12.04 -10.29
N LEU A 324 4.39 10.74 -9.98
CA LEU A 324 5.27 9.68 -10.44
C LEU A 324 4.90 9.14 -11.84
N GLY A 325 3.86 9.68 -12.47
CA GLY A 325 3.40 9.31 -13.81
C GLY A 325 2.44 8.12 -13.86
N GLU A 326 1.86 7.71 -12.73
CA GLU A 326 0.98 6.54 -12.61
C GLU A 326 -0.45 6.94 -12.23
N VAL A 327 -1.44 6.50 -13.02
CA VAL A 327 -2.85 6.92 -12.87
C VAL A 327 -3.81 5.74 -12.65
N ASP A 328 -3.37 4.50 -12.91
CA ASP A 328 -4.23 3.31 -12.94
C ASP A 328 -4.07 2.42 -11.68
N VAL A 329 -3.70 3.01 -10.54
CA VAL A 329 -3.50 2.27 -9.28
C VAL A 329 -4.74 2.37 -8.41
N ALA A 330 -5.37 1.22 -8.13
CA ALA A 330 -6.48 1.16 -7.20
C ALA A 330 -5.99 1.44 -5.77
N GLN A 331 -6.82 2.10 -4.97
CA GLN A 331 -6.53 2.42 -3.57
C GLN A 331 -7.72 2.02 -2.72
N ALA A 332 -7.48 1.36 -1.59
CA ALA A 332 -8.52 0.95 -0.66
C ALA A 332 -7.97 0.81 0.76
N THR A 333 -8.85 0.84 1.76
CA THR A 333 -8.51 0.33 3.09
C THR A 333 -8.86 -1.16 3.18
N VAL A 334 -8.37 -1.86 4.21
CA VAL A 334 -8.82 -3.24 4.49
C VAL A 334 -10.31 -3.28 4.79
N GLU A 335 -10.89 -2.21 5.35
CA GLU A 335 -12.33 -2.10 5.62
C GLU A 335 -13.14 -2.03 4.31
N ASP A 336 -12.70 -1.22 3.35
CA ASP A 336 -13.32 -1.15 2.02
C ASP A 336 -13.22 -2.50 1.30
N LEU A 337 -12.13 -3.23 1.54
CA LEU A 337 -11.86 -4.53 0.94
C LEU A 337 -12.87 -5.60 1.34
N VAL A 338 -13.31 -5.58 2.60
CA VAL A 338 -14.19 -6.58 3.22
C VAL A 338 -15.62 -6.08 3.40
N ALA A 339 -16.00 -4.96 2.77
CA ALA A 339 -17.27 -4.27 2.92
C ALA A 339 -18.49 -5.01 2.30
N HIS A 340 -18.61 -6.32 2.56
CA HIS A 340 -19.77 -7.15 2.18
C HIS A 340 -21.01 -6.85 3.03
N VAL A 341 -20.81 -6.32 4.23
CA VAL A 341 -21.85 -5.96 5.18
C VAL A 341 -21.63 -4.55 5.75
N PRO A 342 -22.70 -3.79 6.04
CA PRO A 342 -22.57 -2.46 6.63
C PRO A 342 -22.19 -2.58 8.11
N VAL A 343 -21.02 -2.05 8.48
CA VAL A 343 -20.54 -1.97 9.86
C VAL A 343 -21.38 -0.95 10.64
N ARG A 344 -21.98 -1.38 11.77
CA ARG A 344 -22.89 -0.57 12.61
C ARG A 344 -22.58 -0.62 14.10
N ALA A 345 -21.66 -1.48 14.51
CA ALA A 345 -21.24 -1.64 15.90
C ALA A 345 -19.73 -1.85 15.99
N ALA A 346 -19.20 -1.71 17.19
CA ALA A 346 -17.81 -2.03 17.53
C ALA A 346 -17.79 -3.21 18.50
N ASP A 347 -16.83 -4.12 18.30
CA ASP A 347 -16.60 -5.23 19.22
C ASP A 347 -15.74 -4.77 20.41
N PRO A 348 -15.95 -5.33 21.61
CA PRO A 348 -14.95 -5.30 22.67
C PRO A 348 -13.61 -5.89 22.18
N ALA A 349 -12.50 -5.43 22.73
CA ALA A 349 -11.14 -5.82 22.29
C ALA A 349 -10.93 -7.34 22.25
N GLU A 350 -11.44 -8.07 23.25
CA GLU A 350 -11.37 -9.53 23.31
C GLU A 350 -12.11 -10.20 22.15
N SER A 351 -13.34 -9.78 21.87
CA SER A 351 -14.16 -10.33 20.77
C SER A 351 -13.53 -10.03 19.42
N ALA A 352 -13.04 -8.80 19.22
CA ALA A 352 -12.33 -8.39 18.00
C ALA A 352 -11.05 -9.22 17.79
N ARG A 353 -10.26 -9.46 18.85
CA ARG A 353 -9.07 -10.31 18.80
C ARG A 353 -9.41 -11.75 18.40
N LEU A 354 -10.45 -12.34 19.02
CA LEU A 354 -10.87 -13.72 18.72
C LEU A 354 -11.43 -13.87 17.31
N LYS A 355 -12.27 -12.92 16.86
CA LYS A 355 -12.77 -12.89 15.48
C LYS A 355 -11.64 -12.66 14.46
N GLY A 356 -10.59 -11.93 14.85
CA GLY A 356 -9.40 -11.69 14.05
C GLY A 356 -8.39 -12.86 14.01
N ASP A 357 -8.56 -13.87 14.85
CA ASP A 357 -7.69 -15.05 14.95
C ASP A 357 -7.83 -15.97 13.72
N ALA A 358 -6.72 -16.51 13.23
CA ALA A 358 -6.71 -17.43 12.09
C ALA A 358 -7.50 -18.72 12.33
N ARG A 359 -7.71 -19.13 13.60
CA ARG A 359 -8.58 -20.26 13.97
C ARG A 359 -10.00 -20.11 13.43
N MET A 360 -10.50 -18.88 13.31
CA MET A 360 -11.83 -18.63 12.73
C MET A 360 -11.95 -19.07 11.27
N ALA A 361 -10.85 -19.09 10.50
CA ALA A 361 -10.87 -19.61 9.14
C ALA A 361 -11.23 -21.11 9.09
N GLU A 362 -10.79 -21.90 10.08
CA GLU A 362 -11.16 -23.31 10.21
C GLU A 362 -12.63 -23.48 10.62
N VAL A 363 -13.09 -22.68 11.58
CA VAL A 363 -14.51 -22.66 11.99
C VAL A 363 -15.41 -22.34 10.79
N LEU A 364 -15.05 -21.33 9.98
CA LEU A 364 -15.80 -20.96 8.77
C LEU A 364 -15.74 -22.05 7.70
N ARG A 365 -14.59 -22.71 7.52
CA ARG A 365 -14.46 -23.85 6.60
C ARG A 365 -15.41 -24.99 6.97
N ARG A 366 -15.52 -25.32 8.26
CA ARG A 366 -16.48 -26.31 8.78
C ARG A 366 -17.91 -25.83 8.60
N ALA A 367 -18.20 -24.57 8.93
CA ALA A 367 -19.53 -23.99 8.79
C ALA A 367 -20.04 -24.03 7.34
N VAL A 368 -19.21 -23.68 6.34
CA VAL A 368 -19.57 -23.75 4.92
C VAL A 368 -19.91 -25.19 4.50
N ARG A 369 -19.23 -26.19 5.06
CA ARG A 369 -19.41 -27.62 4.72
C ARG A 369 -20.50 -28.32 5.52
N SER A 370 -20.98 -27.73 6.62
CA SER A 370 -22.02 -28.30 7.49
C SER A 370 -23.33 -28.66 6.78
N GLY A 371 -23.62 -27.99 5.66
CA GLY A 371 -24.82 -28.25 4.86
C GLY A 371 -24.71 -29.44 3.90
N VAL A 372 -23.51 -30.00 3.68
CA VAL A 372 -23.30 -31.11 2.75
C VAL A 372 -23.89 -32.39 3.35
N ARG A 373 -24.68 -33.11 2.56
CA ARG A 373 -25.35 -34.35 2.97
C ARG A 373 -24.82 -35.53 2.16
N MET A 374 -24.71 -36.68 2.81
CA MET A 374 -24.42 -37.93 2.12
C MET A 374 -25.69 -38.53 1.49
N PRO A 375 -25.60 -39.09 0.27
CA PRO A 375 -26.76 -39.62 -0.44
C PRO A 375 -27.27 -40.90 0.22
N THR A 376 -28.58 -40.94 0.51
CA THR A 376 -29.29 -42.16 0.93
C THR A 376 -30.08 -42.79 -0.22
N GLU A 377 -30.38 -41.99 -1.26
CA GLU A 377 -31.18 -42.38 -2.40
C GLU A 377 -30.38 -42.36 -3.72
N PRO A 378 -30.76 -43.22 -4.68
CA PRO A 378 -30.15 -43.27 -6.01
C PRO A 378 -30.60 -42.10 -6.90
N CYS A 379 -29.72 -41.62 -7.78
CA CYS A 379 -30.09 -40.68 -8.83
C CYS A 379 -30.49 -41.47 -10.10
N VAL A 380 -31.69 -41.23 -10.63
CA VAL A 380 -32.19 -41.90 -11.84
C VAL A 380 -32.45 -40.89 -12.94
N VAL A 381 -31.67 -40.98 -14.02
CA VAL A 381 -31.82 -40.13 -15.21
C VAL A 381 -32.57 -40.88 -16.30
N VAL A 382 -33.69 -40.33 -16.75
CA VAL A 382 -34.49 -40.88 -17.86
C VAL A 382 -34.05 -40.22 -19.17
N ARG A 383 -33.69 -41.02 -20.17
CA ARG A 383 -33.35 -40.54 -21.51
C ARG A 383 -33.88 -41.51 -22.56
N GLY A 384 -34.74 -41.02 -23.45
CA GLY A 384 -35.47 -41.88 -24.39
C GLY A 384 -36.31 -42.91 -23.64
N SER A 385 -36.17 -44.18 -23.98
CA SER A 385 -36.81 -45.31 -23.28
C SER A 385 -35.97 -45.90 -22.14
N ARG A 386 -34.72 -45.46 -21.96
CA ARG A 386 -33.77 -46.01 -20.98
C ARG A 386 -33.76 -45.19 -19.69
N ARG A 387 -33.51 -45.88 -18.58
CA ARG A 387 -33.31 -45.28 -17.25
C ARG A 387 -31.91 -45.61 -16.76
N TRP A 388 -31.12 -44.59 -16.51
CA TRP A 388 -29.75 -44.71 -16.02
C TRP A 388 -29.74 -44.43 -14.53
N ARG A 389 -29.40 -45.44 -13.73
CA ARG A 389 -29.40 -45.37 -12.27
C ARG A 389 -27.97 -45.24 -11.77
N ILE A 390 -27.69 -44.19 -11.01
CA ILE A 390 -26.50 -44.06 -10.17
C ILE A 390 -26.89 -44.41 -8.74
N PRO A 391 -26.36 -45.50 -8.16
CA PRO A 391 -26.66 -45.89 -6.80
C PRO A 391 -26.05 -44.91 -5.79
N ALA A 392 -26.60 -44.91 -4.56
CA ALA A 392 -26.20 -43.97 -3.51
C ALA A 392 -24.69 -44.06 -3.17
N TYR A 393 -24.09 -45.25 -3.15
CA TYR A 393 -22.67 -45.41 -2.85
C TYR A 393 -21.76 -44.75 -3.92
N GLU A 394 -22.11 -44.81 -5.21
CA GLU A 394 -21.34 -44.10 -6.26
C GLU A 394 -21.49 -42.58 -6.11
N LEU A 395 -22.68 -42.09 -5.73
CA LEU A 395 -22.88 -40.67 -5.42
C LEU A 395 -22.06 -40.24 -4.19
N GLN A 396 -21.97 -41.10 -3.17
CA GLN A 396 -21.21 -40.85 -1.97
C GLN A 396 -19.72 -40.70 -2.30
N GLU A 397 -19.16 -41.61 -3.09
CA GLU A 397 -17.77 -41.52 -3.57
C GLU A 397 -17.50 -40.19 -4.29
N ILE A 398 -18.42 -39.74 -5.16
CA ILE A 398 -18.29 -38.45 -5.86
C ILE A 398 -18.30 -37.27 -4.87
N VAL A 399 -19.18 -37.29 -3.86
CA VAL A 399 -19.27 -36.22 -2.86
C VAL A 399 -18.01 -36.20 -1.98
N GLU A 400 -17.55 -37.36 -1.52
CA GLU A 400 -16.32 -37.50 -0.73
C GLU A 400 -15.08 -37.03 -1.50
N GLU A 401 -14.98 -37.38 -2.79
CA GLU A 401 -13.90 -36.92 -3.68
C GLU A 401 -13.88 -35.39 -3.82
N LEU A 402 -15.05 -34.75 -3.88
CA LEU A 402 -15.15 -33.28 -3.95
C LEU A 402 -14.81 -32.63 -2.61
N LEU A 403 -15.18 -33.25 -1.48
CA LEU A 403 -14.86 -32.77 -0.13
C LEU A 403 -13.38 -32.89 0.22
N SER A 404 -12.70 -33.92 -0.28
CA SER A 404 -11.28 -34.16 -0.02
C SER A 404 -10.35 -33.22 -0.78
N ARG A 405 -10.85 -32.56 -1.84
CA ARG A 405 -10.10 -31.61 -2.66
C ARG A 405 -10.13 -30.23 -2.05
N ASP A 406 -9.03 -29.49 -2.22
CA ASP A 406 -8.95 -28.07 -1.85
C ASP A 406 -9.59 -27.17 -2.94
N ILE A 407 -10.88 -27.40 -3.19
CA ILE A 407 -11.71 -26.61 -4.12
C ILE A 407 -12.73 -25.78 -3.35
N ARG A 408 -13.07 -24.60 -3.87
CA ARG A 408 -14.08 -23.74 -3.27
C ARG A 408 -15.47 -24.38 -3.36
N TYR A 409 -16.31 -24.11 -2.36
CA TYR A 409 -17.60 -24.78 -2.22
C TYR A 409 -18.51 -24.57 -3.43
N GLY A 410 -18.56 -23.37 -3.98
CA GLY A 410 -19.33 -23.05 -5.19
C GLY A 410 -18.81 -23.79 -6.43
N ALA A 411 -17.48 -23.84 -6.61
CA ALA A 411 -16.87 -24.59 -7.71
C ALA A 411 -17.11 -26.10 -7.59
N ALA A 412 -17.05 -26.65 -6.37
CA ALA A 412 -17.41 -28.05 -6.10
C ALA A 412 -18.86 -28.33 -6.44
N ARG A 413 -19.77 -27.42 -6.05
CA ARG A 413 -21.20 -27.50 -6.36
C ARG A 413 -21.48 -27.44 -7.87
N GLU A 414 -20.73 -26.64 -8.62
CA GLU A 414 -20.83 -26.56 -10.09
C GLU A 414 -20.24 -27.79 -10.78
N ALA A 415 -19.21 -28.40 -10.19
CA ALA A 415 -18.60 -29.63 -10.70
C ALA A 415 -19.45 -30.88 -10.44
N LEU A 416 -20.19 -30.93 -9.32
CA LEU A 416 -21.02 -32.08 -8.93
C LEU A 416 -21.99 -32.57 -10.03
N PRO A 417 -22.82 -31.72 -10.69
CA PRO A 417 -23.70 -32.19 -11.77
C PRO A 417 -22.91 -32.78 -12.95
N GLN A 418 -21.73 -32.25 -13.25
CA GLN A 418 -20.87 -32.76 -14.32
C GLN A 418 -20.24 -34.12 -13.95
N ARG A 419 -19.88 -34.33 -12.68
CA ARG A 419 -19.39 -35.61 -12.17
C ARG A 419 -20.48 -36.69 -12.18
N ILE A 420 -21.69 -36.35 -11.74
CA ILE A 420 -22.86 -37.25 -11.82
C ILE A 420 -23.18 -37.57 -13.29
N ALA A 421 -23.15 -36.57 -14.17
CA ALA A 421 -23.37 -36.79 -15.60
C ALA A 421 -22.31 -37.71 -16.21
N HIS A 422 -21.02 -37.51 -15.88
CA HIS A 422 -19.95 -38.39 -16.33
C HIS A 422 -20.18 -39.85 -15.89
N ALA A 423 -20.59 -40.09 -14.64
CA ALA A 423 -20.93 -41.43 -14.16
C ALA A 423 -22.11 -42.05 -14.94
N VAL A 424 -23.10 -41.25 -15.33
CA VAL A 424 -24.21 -41.68 -16.20
C VAL A 424 -23.69 -42.03 -17.60
N LEU A 425 -22.77 -41.24 -18.16
CA LEU A 425 -22.18 -41.46 -19.47
C LEU A 425 -21.37 -42.76 -19.52
N VAL A 426 -20.57 -43.05 -18.51
CA VAL A 426 -19.83 -44.32 -18.40
C VAL A 426 -20.80 -45.52 -18.43
N LYS A 427 -21.96 -45.40 -17.77
CA LYS A 427 -23.00 -46.43 -17.85
C LYS A 427 -23.68 -46.48 -19.24
N MET A 428 -23.87 -45.34 -19.91
CA MET A 428 -24.38 -45.27 -21.29
C MET A 428 -23.44 -45.98 -22.27
N GLU A 429 -22.13 -45.74 -22.16
CA GLU A 429 -21.09 -46.38 -22.97
C GLU A 429 -21.08 -47.90 -22.78
N ASN A 430 -21.12 -48.35 -21.53
CA ASN A 430 -21.25 -49.77 -21.20
C ASN A 430 -22.56 -50.39 -21.75
N GLY A 431 -23.60 -49.56 -21.92
CA GLY A 431 -24.87 -49.92 -22.56
C GLY A 431 -24.89 -49.80 -24.09
N GLY A 432 -23.72 -49.58 -24.72
CA GLY A 432 -23.53 -49.52 -26.17
C GLY A 432 -23.83 -48.17 -26.82
N GLU A 433 -24.00 -47.10 -26.05
CA GLU A 433 -24.16 -45.74 -26.60
C GLU A 433 -22.80 -45.04 -26.77
N ALA A 434 -22.73 -44.06 -27.68
CA ALA A 434 -21.54 -43.23 -27.87
C ALA A 434 -21.86 -41.76 -27.51
N PRO A 435 -21.97 -41.43 -26.21
CA PRO A 435 -22.28 -40.08 -25.77
C PRO A 435 -21.13 -39.09 -26.05
N ASP A 436 -21.47 -37.82 -26.29
CA ASP A 436 -20.53 -36.71 -26.49
C ASP A 436 -20.66 -35.64 -25.39
N ASP A 437 -19.88 -34.56 -25.46
CA ASP A 437 -19.96 -33.44 -24.51
C ASP A 437 -21.38 -32.84 -24.40
N ARG A 438 -22.12 -32.83 -25.51
CA ARG A 438 -23.49 -32.28 -25.54
C ARG A 438 -24.45 -33.18 -24.75
N VAL A 439 -24.27 -34.49 -24.84
CA VAL A 439 -24.97 -35.47 -24.02
C VAL A 439 -24.66 -35.24 -22.55
N GLN A 440 -23.40 -35.05 -22.19
CA GLN A 440 -23.00 -34.79 -20.81
C GLN A 440 -23.68 -33.53 -20.25
N ASP A 441 -23.63 -32.42 -20.99
CA ASP A 441 -24.27 -31.16 -20.58
C ASP A 441 -25.80 -31.30 -20.45
N ALA A 442 -26.44 -32.08 -21.31
CA ALA A 442 -27.87 -32.35 -21.22
C ALA A 442 -28.22 -33.17 -19.96
N VAL A 443 -27.41 -34.18 -19.63
CA VAL A 443 -27.58 -34.99 -18.41
C VAL A 443 -27.32 -34.15 -17.16
N ALA A 444 -26.25 -33.36 -17.13
CA ALA A 444 -25.93 -32.47 -16.02
C ALA A 444 -27.05 -31.47 -15.71
N ARG A 445 -27.82 -31.06 -16.73
CA ARG A 445 -28.96 -30.13 -16.61
C ARG A 445 -30.30 -30.83 -16.34
N ALA A 446 -30.34 -32.16 -16.31
CA ALA A 446 -31.56 -32.93 -16.09
C ALA A 446 -32.12 -32.72 -14.68
N GLN A 447 -33.46 -32.77 -14.54
CA GLN A 447 -34.14 -32.54 -13.26
C GLN A 447 -33.68 -33.49 -12.13
N PRO A 448 -33.49 -34.80 -12.35
CA PRO A 448 -33.01 -35.70 -11.29
C PRO A 448 -31.62 -35.32 -10.77
N VAL A 449 -30.71 -34.90 -11.65
CA VAL A 449 -29.35 -34.46 -11.28
C VAL A 449 -29.41 -33.15 -10.50
N LYS A 450 -30.21 -32.18 -10.97
CA LYS A 450 -30.42 -30.91 -10.24
C LYS A 450 -31.02 -31.11 -8.85
N ALA A 451 -31.97 -32.04 -8.71
CA ALA A 451 -32.57 -32.39 -7.43
C ALA A 451 -31.52 -32.99 -6.48
N ALA A 452 -30.75 -33.98 -6.95
CA ALA A 452 -29.66 -34.57 -6.18
C ALA A 452 -28.63 -33.51 -5.75
N VAL A 453 -28.18 -32.64 -6.65
CA VAL A 453 -27.22 -31.56 -6.31
C VAL A 453 -27.79 -30.61 -5.26
N LYS A 454 -29.08 -30.23 -5.36
CA LYS A 454 -29.72 -29.33 -4.40
C LYS A 454 -29.80 -29.93 -3.00
N GLU A 455 -30.01 -31.23 -2.90
CA GLU A 455 -30.10 -31.97 -1.65
C GLU A 455 -28.72 -32.24 -1.02
N LEU A 456 -27.79 -32.74 -1.82
CA LEU A 456 -26.45 -33.15 -1.36
C LEU A 456 -25.54 -31.94 -1.12
N TRP A 457 -25.68 -30.88 -1.92
CA TRP A 457 -24.78 -29.72 -1.91
C TRP A 457 -25.56 -28.40 -2.03
N PRO A 458 -26.30 -28.00 -0.97
CA PRO A 458 -27.16 -26.81 -0.99
C PRO A 458 -26.36 -25.52 -1.25
N PRO A 459 -26.93 -24.49 -1.90
CA PRO A 459 -26.24 -23.22 -2.07
C PRO A 459 -26.00 -22.52 -0.72
N VAL A 460 -24.84 -21.89 -0.56
CA VAL A 460 -24.46 -21.17 0.66
C VAL A 460 -24.35 -19.69 0.35
N ASP A 461 -25.00 -18.88 1.20
CA ASP A 461 -24.92 -17.43 1.22
C ASP A 461 -23.96 -17.03 2.36
N PRO A 462 -22.79 -16.44 2.06
CA PRO A 462 -21.76 -16.15 3.06
C PRO A 462 -22.25 -15.27 4.21
N VAL A 463 -23.07 -14.26 3.90
CA VAL A 463 -23.60 -13.32 4.91
C VAL A 463 -24.56 -14.04 5.85
N LYS A 464 -25.47 -14.86 5.30
CA LYS A 464 -26.41 -15.66 6.12
C LYS A 464 -25.69 -16.73 6.94
N LEU A 465 -24.60 -17.30 6.41
CA LEU A 465 -23.80 -18.29 7.12
C LEU A 465 -23.16 -17.66 8.37
N VAL A 466 -22.46 -16.54 8.21
CA VAL A 466 -21.82 -15.84 9.35
C VAL A 466 -22.88 -15.32 10.32
N TYR A 467 -24.01 -14.83 9.82
CA TYR A 467 -25.14 -14.44 10.67
C TYR A 467 -25.63 -15.60 11.55
N ARG A 468 -25.76 -16.80 10.98
CA ARG A 468 -26.13 -18.00 11.74
C ARG A 468 -25.02 -18.36 12.72
N LEU A 469 -23.77 -18.35 12.29
CA LEU A 469 -22.60 -18.69 13.12
C LEU A 469 -22.50 -17.81 14.38
N LEU A 470 -22.74 -16.50 14.27
CA LEU A 470 -22.64 -15.58 15.40
C LEU A 470 -23.92 -15.52 16.24
N GLY A 471 -25.07 -15.88 15.65
CA GLY A 471 -26.38 -15.87 16.32
C GLY A 471 -26.74 -17.17 17.04
N ASP A 472 -26.39 -18.33 16.49
CA ASP A 472 -26.80 -19.66 16.93
C ASP A 472 -25.68 -20.35 17.74
N ALA A 473 -25.92 -20.57 19.04
CA ALA A 473 -24.93 -21.12 19.97
C ALA A 473 -24.55 -22.57 19.63
N GLU A 474 -25.54 -23.40 19.30
CA GLU A 474 -25.33 -24.82 19.04
C GLU A 474 -24.59 -25.00 17.73
N PHE A 475 -24.95 -24.21 16.71
CA PHE A 475 -24.26 -24.23 15.43
C PHE A 475 -22.81 -23.75 15.53
N LEU A 476 -22.53 -22.72 16.34
CA LEU A 476 -21.15 -22.31 16.62
C LEU A 476 -20.37 -23.41 17.33
N ALA A 477 -20.96 -24.04 18.35
CA ALA A 477 -20.30 -25.11 19.12
C ALA A 477 -19.93 -26.30 18.21
N GLU A 478 -20.83 -26.72 17.32
CA GLU A 478 -20.57 -27.78 16.33
C GLU A 478 -19.40 -27.41 15.41
N CYS A 479 -19.39 -26.18 14.88
CA CYS A 479 -18.34 -25.74 13.95
C CYS A 479 -17.00 -25.47 14.64
N ALA A 480 -17.02 -25.06 15.91
CA ALA A 480 -15.85 -24.67 16.69
C ALA A 480 -15.29 -25.79 17.57
N ASP A 481 -15.85 -27.00 17.50
CA ASP A 481 -15.43 -28.14 18.32
C ASP A 481 -13.93 -28.43 18.18
N GLY A 482 -13.22 -28.46 19.32
CA GLY A 482 -11.77 -28.62 19.38
C GLY A 482 -10.94 -27.46 18.82
N VAL A 483 -11.55 -26.33 18.42
CA VAL A 483 -10.87 -25.14 17.87
C VAL A 483 -10.96 -23.95 18.83
N LEU A 484 -12.17 -23.69 19.37
CA LEU A 484 -12.42 -22.63 20.35
C LEU A 484 -12.98 -23.25 21.63
N SER A 485 -12.53 -22.75 22.78
CA SER A 485 -13.10 -23.08 24.08
C SER A 485 -14.52 -22.50 24.24
N GLU A 486 -15.30 -23.04 25.20
CA GLU A 486 -16.66 -22.54 25.49
C GLU A 486 -16.69 -21.06 25.89
N GLU A 487 -15.63 -20.55 26.52
CA GLU A 487 -15.50 -19.14 26.87
C GLU A 487 -15.26 -18.26 25.63
N GLU A 488 -14.34 -18.67 24.75
CA GLU A 488 -14.09 -17.99 23.48
C GLU A 488 -15.35 -18.01 22.58
N GLN A 489 -16.06 -19.14 22.53
CA GLN A 489 -17.33 -19.25 21.79
C GLN A 489 -18.37 -18.25 22.30
N ARG A 490 -18.47 -18.04 23.62
CA ARG A 490 -19.37 -17.01 24.19
C ARG A 490 -18.92 -15.59 23.81
N ALA A 491 -17.61 -15.32 23.81
CA ALA A 491 -17.06 -13.99 23.51
C ALA A 491 -17.18 -13.59 22.02
N VAL A 492 -17.19 -14.55 21.09
CA VAL A 492 -17.32 -14.29 19.64
C VAL A 492 -18.77 -13.97 19.23
N ARG A 493 -19.77 -14.43 19.99
CA ARG A 493 -21.19 -14.23 19.67
C ARG A 493 -21.67 -12.80 19.91
N TRP A 494 -22.78 -12.45 19.27
CA TRP A 494 -23.47 -11.20 19.60
C TRP A 494 -24.11 -11.27 21.00
N PRO A 495 -24.11 -10.17 21.77
CA PRO A 495 -24.56 -10.14 23.16
C PRO A 495 -26.07 -10.34 23.35
N GLY A 496 -26.87 -10.32 22.28
CA GLY A 496 -28.32 -10.48 22.35
C GLY A 496 -28.93 -11.03 21.05
N PRO A 497 -30.21 -11.42 21.09
CA PRO A 497 -30.89 -12.01 19.94
C PRO A 497 -31.00 -10.99 18.81
N VAL A 498 -30.55 -11.39 17.62
CA VAL A 498 -30.63 -10.57 16.42
C VAL A 498 -31.82 -11.03 15.57
N ARG A 499 -32.64 -10.07 15.13
CA ARG A 499 -33.91 -10.36 14.43
C ARG A 499 -33.74 -10.72 12.97
N SER A 500 -32.74 -10.16 12.29
CA SER A 500 -32.50 -10.37 10.87
C SER A 500 -31.09 -9.97 10.45
N VAL A 501 -30.63 -10.48 9.31
CA VAL A 501 -29.35 -10.10 8.67
C VAL A 501 -29.24 -8.59 8.45
N LYS A 502 -30.35 -7.93 8.06
CA LYS A 502 -30.35 -6.48 7.77
C LYS A 502 -30.16 -5.64 9.03
N SER A 503 -30.75 -6.07 10.15
CA SER A 503 -30.70 -5.40 11.43
C SER A 503 -29.53 -5.84 12.31
N ALA A 504 -28.68 -6.75 11.83
CA ALA A 504 -27.57 -7.26 12.62
C ALA A 504 -26.56 -6.15 12.93
N PRO A 505 -26.02 -6.12 14.17
CA PRO A 505 -25.02 -5.15 14.60
C PRO A 505 -23.63 -5.58 14.09
N TRP A 506 -23.48 -5.67 12.77
CA TRP A 506 -22.22 -6.07 12.14
C TRP A 506 -21.07 -5.18 12.59
N THR A 507 -19.96 -5.80 12.96
CA THR A 507 -18.72 -5.12 13.30
C THR A 507 -17.70 -5.22 12.17
N ALA A 508 -16.60 -4.46 12.27
CA ALA A 508 -15.49 -4.59 11.34
C ALA A 508 -14.87 -6.00 11.33
N ALA A 509 -14.79 -6.66 12.50
CA ALA A 509 -14.27 -8.02 12.59
C ALA A 509 -15.23 -9.03 11.94
N ASP A 510 -16.55 -8.86 12.08
CA ASP A 510 -17.53 -9.71 11.40
C ASP A 510 -17.44 -9.61 9.88
N ALA A 511 -17.18 -8.41 9.34
CA ALA A 511 -17.03 -8.20 7.90
C ALA A 511 -15.85 -9.01 7.32
N VAL A 512 -14.75 -9.15 8.08
CA VAL A 512 -13.61 -10.00 7.70
C VAL A 512 -14.00 -11.48 7.67
N LEU A 513 -14.83 -11.95 8.62
CA LEU A 513 -15.36 -13.32 8.61
C LEU A 513 -16.25 -13.58 7.39
N VAL A 514 -17.07 -12.59 7.00
CA VAL A 514 -17.90 -12.66 5.79
C VAL A 514 -17.02 -12.72 4.54
N ASP A 515 -15.92 -11.95 4.47
CA ASP A 515 -14.98 -12.02 3.35
C ASP A 515 -14.30 -13.39 3.23
N GLU A 516 -13.92 -14.02 4.35
CA GLU A 516 -13.38 -15.38 4.34
C GLU A 516 -14.44 -16.40 3.88
N ALA A 517 -15.67 -16.31 4.41
CA ALA A 517 -16.78 -17.17 3.99
C ALA A 517 -17.09 -16.99 2.50
N ALA A 518 -17.03 -15.75 1.99
CA ALA A 518 -17.25 -15.44 0.59
C ALA A 518 -16.22 -16.13 -0.29
N ASP A 519 -14.93 -16.07 0.05
CA ASP A 519 -13.87 -16.76 -0.68
C ASP A 519 -13.98 -18.29 -0.61
N LEU A 520 -14.34 -18.83 0.56
CA LEU A 520 -14.60 -20.27 0.72
C LEU A 520 -15.72 -20.76 -0.19
N VAL A 521 -16.71 -19.90 -0.48
CA VAL A 521 -17.80 -20.19 -1.42
C VAL A 521 -17.36 -19.94 -2.86
N GLN A 522 -16.86 -18.76 -3.18
CA GLN A 522 -16.43 -18.36 -4.52
C GLN A 522 -15.07 -17.69 -4.45
N ARG A 523 -14.11 -18.21 -5.23
CA ARG A 523 -12.72 -17.74 -5.21
C ARG A 523 -12.63 -16.23 -5.47
N THR A 524 -11.95 -15.51 -4.59
CA THR A 524 -11.60 -14.10 -4.81
C THR A 524 -10.60 -13.97 -5.96
N PRO A 525 -10.82 -13.06 -6.93
CA PRO A 525 -9.85 -12.78 -7.99
C PRO A 525 -8.51 -12.27 -7.41
N SER A 526 -7.40 -12.68 -8.02
CA SER A 526 -6.07 -12.21 -7.65
C SER A 526 -5.64 -11.05 -8.55
N LEU A 527 -5.06 -10.04 -7.92
CA LEU A 527 -4.37 -8.93 -8.54
C LEU A 527 -2.92 -9.30 -8.89
N GLY A 528 -2.28 -8.46 -9.69
CA GLY A 528 -0.87 -8.62 -10.08
C GLY A 528 0.10 -8.25 -8.97
N HIS A 529 -0.18 -7.14 -8.30
CA HIS A 529 0.63 -6.65 -7.19
C HIS A 529 -0.23 -5.93 -6.14
N VAL A 530 0.11 -6.09 -4.86
CA VAL A 530 -0.54 -5.39 -3.75
C VAL A 530 0.53 -4.72 -2.88
N VAL A 531 0.34 -3.45 -2.54
CA VAL A 531 1.12 -2.80 -1.47
C VAL A 531 0.27 -2.77 -0.21
N LEU A 532 0.85 -3.12 0.92
CA LEU A 532 0.19 -3.15 2.22
C LEU A 532 0.99 -2.30 3.20
N ASP A 533 0.51 -1.09 3.49
CA ASP A 533 1.16 -0.20 4.47
C ASP A 533 0.58 -0.34 5.87
N GLU A 534 1.38 0.03 6.88
CA GLU A 534 1.09 -0.12 8.31
C GLU A 534 0.62 -1.53 8.67
N ALA A 535 1.21 -2.53 8.01
CA ALA A 535 0.76 -3.91 8.05
C ALA A 535 0.75 -4.49 9.46
N GLN A 536 1.59 -4.01 10.37
CA GLN A 536 1.72 -4.54 11.74
C GLN A 536 0.43 -4.47 12.57
N ASP A 537 -0.53 -3.60 12.22
CA ASP A 537 -1.79 -3.46 12.95
C ASP A 537 -2.87 -4.46 12.52
N LEU A 538 -2.62 -5.22 11.46
CA LEU A 538 -3.60 -6.14 10.90
C LEU A 538 -3.67 -7.44 11.70
N SER A 539 -4.90 -7.94 11.84
CA SER A 539 -5.15 -9.26 12.42
C SER A 539 -4.79 -10.38 11.44
N PRO A 540 -4.55 -11.61 11.92
CA PRO A 540 -4.37 -12.78 11.07
C PRO A 540 -5.47 -12.94 9.99
N MET A 541 -6.73 -12.72 10.34
CA MET A 541 -7.84 -12.80 9.37
C MET A 541 -7.82 -11.66 8.34
N GLN A 542 -7.38 -10.46 8.72
CA GLN A 542 -7.18 -9.35 7.77
C GLN A 542 -6.02 -9.64 6.81
N TYR A 543 -4.92 -10.22 7.26
CA TYR A 543 -3.86 -10.69 6.36
C TYR A 543 -4.37 -11.72 5.37
N ARG A 544 -5.21 -12.65 5.81
CA ARG A 544 -5.84 -13.61 4.88
C ARG A 544 -6.71 -12.91 3.84
N ALA A 545 -7.47 -11.87 4.23
CA ALA A 545 -8.25 -11.06 3.31
C ALA A 545 -7.39 -10.41 2.23
N VAL A 546 -6.24 -9.85 2.60
CA VAL A 546 -5.28 -9.30 1.63
C VAL A 546 -4.64 -10.41 0.79
N GLY A 547 -4.20 -11.49 1.41
CA GLY A 547 -3.53 -12.63 0.77
C GLY A 547 -4.37 -13.27 -0.34
N ARG A 548 -5.69 -13.37 -0.15
CA ARG A 548 -6.63 -13.83 -1.19
C ARG A 548 -6.51 -13.04 -2.49
N ARG A 549 -6.32 -11.73 -2.40
CA ARG A 549 -6.24 -10.80 -3.54
C ARG A 549 -4.85 -10.74 -4.16
N CYS A 550 -3.85 -11.40 -3.58
CA CYS A 550 -2.54 -11.57 -4.19
C CYS A 550 -2.10 -13.03 -4.26
N THR A 551 -3.04 -13.99 -4.31
CA THR A 551 -2.76 -15.43 -4.35
C THR A 551 -1.73 -15.78 -5.44
N THR A 552 -1.93 -15.29 -6.67
CA THR A 552 -1.00 -15.50 -7.81
C THR A 552 -0.10 -14.29 -8.10
N GLY A 553 -0.39 -13.15 -7.47
CA GLY A 553 0.41 -11.93 -7.56
C GLY A 553 1.54 -11.88 -6.53
N SER A 554 2.17 -10.71 -6.42
CA SER A 554 3.13 -10.41 -5.36
C SER A 554 2.59 -9.36 -4.40
N VAL A 555 3.24 -9.23 -3.23
CA VAL A 555 2.92 -8.20 -2.24
C VAL A 555 4.18 -7.45 -1.82
N THR A 556 4.04 -6.15 -1.60
CA THR A 556 5.02 -5.32 -0.87
C THR A 556 4.39 -4.95 0.47
N VAL A 557 4.83 -5.63 1.53
CA VAL A 557 4.40 -5.34 2.90
C VAL A 557 5.30 -4.26 3.48
N LEU A 558 4.73 -3.24 4.09
CA LEU A 558 5.45 -2.15 4.73
C LEU A 558 4.95 -2.03 6.17
N GLY A 559 5.87 -1.87 7.11
CA GLY A 559 5.46 -1.64 8.48
C GLY A 559 6.63 -1.59 9.46
N ASP A 560 6.26 -1.47 10.73
CA ASP A 560 7.19 -1.55 11.85
C ASP A 560 6.53 -2.31 13.01
N ILE A 561 7.05 -3.50 13.35
CA ILE A 561 6.54 -4.32 14.48
C ILE A 561 6.50 -3.52 15.80
N ALA A 562 7.45 -2.60 16.02
CA ALA A 562 7.49 -1.79 17.24
C ALA A 562 6.33 -0.76 17.30
N GLN A 563 5.71 -0.44 16.16
CA GLN A 563 4.57 0.49 16.04
C GLN A 563 3.22 -0.22 15.97
N GLY A 564 3.13 -1.50 16.36
CA GLY A 564 1.88 -2.26 16.40
C GLY A 564 1.03 -1.89 17.61
N THR A 565 -0.10 -1.21 17.36
CA THR A 565 -0.90 -0.60 18.45
C THR A 565 -2.28 -1.21 18.66
N THR A 566 -2.66 -2.17 17.82
CA THR A 566 -3.91 -2.92 17.98
C THR A 566 -3.72 -4.09 18.97
N PRO A 567 -4.80 -4.55 19.64
CA PRO A 567 -4.72 -5.70 20.56
C PRO A 567 -4.29 -7.02 19.89
N TRP A 568 -4.38 -7.09 18.57
CA TRP A 568 -3.97 -8.23 17.73
C TRP A 568 -2.75 -7.89 16.87
N ALA A 569 -2.01 -6.83 17.22
CA ALA A 569 -0.85 -6.40 16.48
C ALA A 569 0.14 -7.55 16.30
N THR A 570 0.73 -7.58 15.10
CA THR A 570 1.59 -8.67 14.66
C THR A 570 2.81 -8.84 15.56
N ALA A 571 3.07 -10.07 15.97
CA ALA A 571 4.24 -10.41 16.77
C ALA A 571 5.50 -10.59 15.91
N SER A 572 5.37 -11.11 14.68
CA SER A 572 6.47 -11.32 13.76
C SER A 572 6.03 -11.26 12.28
N TRP A 573 6.89 -10.79 11.40
CA TRP A 573 6.61 -10.80 9.95
C TRP A 573 6.47 -12.20 9.39
N ALA A 574 7.20 -13.19 9.91
CA ALA A 574 7.08 -14.58 9.48
C ALA A 574 5.66 -15.14 9.67
N GLU A 575 4.98 -14.75 10.74
CA GLU A 575 3.58 -15.09 10.98
C GLU A 575 2.63 -14.34 10.04
N ALA A 576 2.78 -13.03 9.91
CA ALA A 576 1.98 -12.21 8.98
C ALA A 576 2.07 -12.72 7.53
N LEU A 577 3.28 -13.00 7.07
CA LEU A 577 3.57 -13.52 5.73
C LEU A 577 2.96 -14.91 5.50
N ARG A 578 2.91 -15.77 6.53
CA ARG A 578 2.20 -17.05 6.47
C ARG A 578 0.70 -16.86 6.27
N HIS A 579 0.10 -15.91 6.98
CA HIS A 579 -1.33 -15.58 6.83
C HIS A 579 -1.65 -14.92 5.49
N LEU A 580 -0.72 -14.14 4.92
CA LEU A 580 -0.79 -13.61 3.55
C LEU A 580 -0.64 -14.68 2.47
N GLY A 581 -0.18 -15.90 2.82
CA GLY A 581 0.13 -16.94 1.84
C GLY A 581 1.45 -16.70 1.08
N LYS A 582 2.39 -15.95 1.70
CA LYS A 582 3.70 -15.57 1.14
C LYS A 582 4.85 -15.87 2.11
N PRO A 583 4.97 -17.10 2.65
CA PRO A 583 5.96 -17.42 3.69
C PRO A 583 7.42 -17.23 3.23
N GLU A 584 7.68 -17.33 1.92
CA GLU A 584 9.00 -17.16 1.31
C GLU A 584 9.36 -15.70 0.97
N ALA A 585 8.53 -14.72 1.38
CA ALA A 585 8.82 -13.32 1.11
C ALA A 585 10.07 -12.87 1.89
N VAL A 586 10.94 -12.13 1.22
CA VAL A 586 12.15 -11.58 1.83
C VAL A 586 11.76 -10.46 2.79
N VAL A 587 12.36 -10.46 3.99
CA VAL A 587 12.20 -9.37 4.96
C VAL A 587 13.47 -8.52 4.91
N ASP A 588 13.34 -7.30 4.41
CA ASP A 588 14.41 -6.30 4.35
C ASP A 588 14.22 -5.26 5.46
N GLU A 589 15.28 -4.98 6.21
CA GLU A 589 15.25 -4.01 7.30
C GLU A 589 15.85 -2.67 6.88
N LEU A 590 15.08 -1.59 7.01
CA LEU A 590 15.56 -0.22 6.87
C LEU A 590 15.83 0.36 8.27
N THR A 591 17.11 0.56 8.58
CA THR A 591 17.56 0.99 9.92
C THR A 591 18.02 2.45 9.96
N ARG A 592 18.19 3.11 8.80
CA ARG A 592 18.58 4.52 8.72
C ARG A 592 17.37 5.42 8.61
N SER A 593 17.10 6.19 9.68
CA SER A 593 16.07 7.22 9.70
C SER A 593 16.59 8.52 9.13
N PHE A 594 15.78 9.11 8.24
CA PHE A 594 16.04 10.39 7.59
C PHE A 594 15.16 11.51 8.14
N ARG A 595 14.18 11.16 8.96
CA ARG A 595 13.14 12.11 9.41
C ARG A 595 13.26 12.46 10.89
N VAL A 596 13.55 11.47 11.73
CA VAL A 596 13.56 11.65 13.19
C VAL A 596 14.98 12.04 13.64
N PRO A 597 15.16 13.07 14.48
CA PRO A 597 16.48 13.45 15.00
C PRO A 597 17.18 12.32 15.77
N GLY A 598 18.52 12.29 15.70
CA GLY A 598 19.35 11.27 16.37
C GLY A 598 19.10 11.12 17.87
N GLU A 599 19.00 12.24 18.61
CA GLU A 599 18.71 12.21 20.05
C GLU A 599 17.36 11.54 20.36
N VAL A 600 16.32 11.90 19.59
CA VAL A 600 14.96 11.38 19.76
C VAL A 600 14.89 9.89 19.45
N ILE A 601 15.45 9.45 18.32
CA ILE A 601 15.39 8.03 17.95
C ILE A 601 16.21 7.15 18.89
N THR A 602 17.37 7.63 19.35
CA THR A 602 18.20 6.94 20.34
C THR A 602 17.46 6.78 21.66
N TYR A 603 16.78 7.84 22.10
CA TYR A 603 16.00 7.83 23.33
C TYR A 603 14.79 6.89 23.23
N ALA A 604 14.01 6.98 22.15
CA ALA A 604 12.89 6.07 21.89
C ALA A 604 13.33 4.61 21.77
N SER A 605 14.52 4.35 21.22
CA SER A 605 15.07 3.00 21.06
C SER A 605 15.29 2.26 22.39
N ARG A 606 15.33 2.96 23.52
CA ARG A 606 15.38 2.33 24.86
C ARG A 606 14.14 1.48 25.17
N LEU A 607 13.01 1.74 24.49
CA LEU A 607 11.79 0.95 24.63
C LEU A 607 11.84 -0.38 23.86
N LEU A 608 12.65 -0.47 22.79
CA LEU A 608 12.65 -1.60 21.86
C LEU A 608 12.84 -2.97 22.53
N PRO A 609 13.75 -3.16 23.50
CA PRO A 609 13.93 -4.45 24.17
C PRO A 609 12.67 -4.97 24.86
N SER A 610 11.76 -4.07 25.30
CA SER A 610 10.51 -4.44 25.95
C SER A 610 9.35 -4.67 24.97
N ILE A 611 9.32 -3.92 23.86
CA ILE A 611 8.17 -3.92 22.94
C ILE A 611 8.34 -4.81 21.71
N ALA A 612 9.57 -4.93 21.20
CA ALA A 612 9.95 -5.69 20.01
C ALA A 612 11.36 -6.29 20.19
N PRO A 613 11.51 -7.34 21.02
CA PRO A 613 12.79 -8.00 21.23
C PRO A 613 13.35 -8.55 19.92
N GLY A 614 14.62 -8.26 19.63
CA GLY A 614 15.31 -8.72 18.42
C GLY A 614 15.28 -7.73 17.25
N LEU A 615 14.53 -6.64 17.34
CA LEU A 615 14.59 -5.58 16.32
C LEU A 615 15.84 -4.72 16.50
N ALA A 616 16.58 -4.48 15.41
CA ALA A 616 17.74 -3.60 15.44
C ALA A 616 17.35 -2.15 15.74
N PRO A 617 18.08 -1.42 16.61
CA PRO A 617 17.83 -0.01 16.83
C PRO A 617 18.17 0.79 15.58
N ALA A 618 17.36 1.80 15.29
CA ALA A 618 17.57 2.67 14.15
C ALA A 618 18.59 3.76 14.45
N SER A 619 19.42 4.08 13.46
CA SER A 619 20.30 5.25 13.48
C SER A 619 19.66 6.40 12.71
N SER A 620 19.88 7.65 13.10
CA SER A 620 19.48 8.81 12.30
C SER A 620 20.68 9.39 11.56
N VAL A 621 20.47 9.88 10.34
CA VAL A 621 21.45 10.71 9.64
C VAL A 621 21.39 12.18 10.06
N ARG A 622 20.38 12.56 10.87
CA ARG A 622 20.18 13.94 11.32
C ARG A 622 20.75 14.13 12.72
N GLU A 623 21.83 14.88 12.80
CA GLU A 623 22.41 15.35 14.06
C GLU A 623 21.80 16.73 14.40
N ALA A 624 20.80 16.74 15.27
CA ALA A 624 20.20 17.97 15.78
C ALA A 624 20.40 18.03 17.29
N ALA A 625 21.43 18.74 17.72
CA ALA A 625 21.73 18.93 19.14
C ALA A 625 20.60 19.70 19.82
N GLY A 626 20.13 19.20 20.97
CA GLY A 626 19.02 19.80 21.70
C GLY A 626 17.65 19.54 21.06
N ALA A 627 17.55 18.53 20.20
CA ALA A 627 16.27 18.09 19.65
C ALA A 627 15.41 17.35 20.68
N LEU A 628 15.98 16.89 21.80
CA LEU A 628 15.26 16.28 22.91
C LEU A 628 15.38 17.10 24.20
N GLU A 629 14.26 17.47 24.79
CA GLU A 629 14.18 18.10 26.10
C GLU A 629 13.21 17.33 27.02
N VAL A 630 13.63 17.05 28.26
CA VAL A 630 12.81 16.38 29.28
C VAL A 630 12.64 17.28 30.49
N ARG A 631 11.42 17.73 30.75
CA ARG A 631 11.05 18.66 31.82
C ARG A 631 10.27 17.93 32.91
N ARG A 632 10.86 17.82 34.10
CA ARG A 632 10.17 17.31 35.29
C ARG A 632 9.48 18.45 36.03
N VAL A 633 8.18 18.30 36.27
CA VAL A 633 7.39 19.18 37.15
C VAL A 633 7.31 18.53 38.53
N PRO A 634 7.81 19.18 39.59
CA PRO A 634 7.69 18.63 40.95
C PRO A 634 6.22 18.45 41.32
N LEU A 635 5.88 17.30 41.91
CA LEU A 635 4.59 17.13 42.58
C LEU A 635 4.54 18.08 43.79
N PRO A 636 3.37 18.66 44.13
CA PRO A 636 3.23 19.43 45.36
C PRO A 636 3.65 18.56 46.57
N GLU A 637 4.55 19.06 47.42
CA GLU A 637 4.92 18.37 48.66
C GLU A 637 3.67 18.23 49.55
N LEU A 638 3.27 16.99 49.82
CA LEU A 638 2.26 16.72 50.84
C LEU A 638 2.87 17.01 52.22
N PRO A 639 2.16 17.69 53.13
CA PRO A 639 2.66 17.92 54.48
C PRO A 639 3.00 16.60 55.17
N GLU A 640 4.15 16.56 55.84
CA GLU A 640 4.79 15.37 56.44
C GLU A 640 3.88 14.59 57.41
N ASP A 641 2.83 15.22 57.93
CA ASP A 641 1.84 14.63 58.85
C ASP A 641 0.70 13.86 58.15
N SER A 642 0.64 13.83 56.82
CA SER A 642 -0.38 13.06 56.11
C SER A 642 0.00 11.56 56.00
N ALA A 643 -0.33 10.81 57.06
CA ALA A 643 -0.18 9.35 57.13
C ALA A 643 -1.13 8.60 56.17
N VAL A 644 -1.06 8.86 54.87
CA VAL A 644 -1.86 8.16 53.85
C VAL A 644 -0.94 7.29 53.01
N ARG A 645 -0.78 6.03 53.41
CA ARG A 645 -0.04 4.97 52.70
C ARG A 645 -0.86 4.33 51.56
N ASP A 646 -1.80 5.06 50.98
CA ASP A 646 -2.69 4.53 49.96
C ASP A 646 -2.37 5.18 48.60
N LEU A 647 -1.79 4.40 47.68
CA LEU A 647 -1.40 4.86 46.34
C LEU A 647 -2.60 5.50 45.60
N ALA A 648 -3.79 4.95 45.80
CA ALA A 648 -5.04 5.48 45.24
C ALA A 648 -5.45 6.84 45.84
N ALA A 649 -4.99 7.19 47.03
CA ALA A 649 -5.22 8.50 47.63
C ALA A 649 -4.21 9.54 47.15
N LEU A 650 -2.98 9.14 46.81
CA LEU A 650 -2.00 9.96 46.11
C LEU A 650 -2.48 10.33 44.70
N ASP A 651 -3.06 9.39 43.95
CA ASP A 651 -3.68 9.67 42.64
C ASP A 651 -4.87 10.65 42.74
N ARG A 652 -5.64 10.57 43.84
CA ARG A 652 -6.73 11.52 44.13
C ARG A 652 -6.21 12.91 44.57
N ALA A 653 -5.09 12.97 45.30
CA ALA A 653 -4.45 14.21 45.73
C ALA A 653 -3.65 14.90 44.60
N ALA A 654 -3.13 14.13 43.64
CA ALA A 654 -2.43 14.62 42.44
C ALA A 654 -3.37 15.06 41.30
N GLY A 655 -4.70 14.93 41.46
CA GLY A 655 -5.68 15.50 40.53
C GLY A 655 -5.81 14.80 39.17
N LEU A 656 -5.22 13.61 38.98
CA LEU A 656 -5.15 12.93 37.68
C LEU A 656 -6.43 12.16 37.29
N ALA A 657 -7.33 11.90 38.25
CA ALA A 657 -8.61 11.20 38.02
C ALA A 657 -9.86 12.07 38.26
N GLY A 658 -9.68 13.39 38.50
CA GLY A 658 -10.77 14.33 38.77
C GLY A 658 -10.90 15.42 37.71
N PRO A 659 -12.07 16.07 37.56
CA PRO A 659 -12.31 17.12 36.57
C PRO A 659 -11.48 18.42 36.76
N ALA A 660 -10.58 18.46 37.76
CA ALA A 660 -9.80 19.64 38.13
C ALA A 660 -8.38 19.70 37.52
N GLY A 661 -7.89 18.62 36.90
CA GLY A 661 -6.56 18.56 36.28
C GLY A 661 -5.40 18.67 37.28
N HIS A 662 -4.16 18.68 36.76
CA HIS A 662 -2.93 18.93 37.52
C HIS A 662 -2.40 20.32 37.12
N PRO A 663 -2.85 21.42 37.76
CA PRO A 663 -2.69 22.78 37.22
C PRO A 663 -1.22 23.20 37.03
N ALA A 664 -0.30 22.72 37.86
CA ALA A 664 1.14 22.98 37.69
C ALA A 664 1.72 22.27 36.45
N LEU A 665 1.20 21.09 36.11
CA LEU A 665 1.61 20.33 34.93
C LEU A 665 0.99 20.97 33.68
N ASP A 666 -0.31 21.31 33.73
CA ASP A 666 -1.02 22.02 32.67
C ASP A 666 -0.30 23.34 32.32
N ALA A 667 0.11 24.12 33.33
CA ALA A 667 0.86 25.35 33.12
C ALA A 667 2.25 25.12 32.49
N ALA A 668 2.95 24.05 32.90
CA ALA A 668 4.24 23.68 32.32
C ALA A 668 4.10 23.23 30.87
N VAL A 669 3.06 22.45 30.53
CA VAL A 669 2.73 22.03 29.16
C VAL A 669 2.39 23.23 28.29
N VAL A 670 1.55 24.15 28.77
CA VAL A 670 1.22 25.40 28.06
C VAL A 670 2.48 26.23 27.80
N THR A 671 3.40 26.27 28.76
CA THR A 671 4.70 26.95 28.59
C THR A 671 5.55 26.26 27.51
N ALA A 672 5.66 24.93 27.55
CA ALA A 672 6.36 24.17 26.52
C ALA A 672 5.76 24.38 25.12
N CYS A 673 4.43 24.46 25.00
CA CYS A 673 3.76 24.79 23.74
C CYS A 673 4.09 26.21 23.26
N ARG A 674 4.22 27.18 24.17
CA ARG A 674 4.62 28.55 23.83
C ARG A 674 6.05 28.58 23.30
N ASP A 675 6.98 27.92 23.99
CA ASP A 675 8.37 27.81 23.56
C ASP A 675 8.47 27.13 22.18
N ALA A 676 7.69 26.07 21.94
CA ALA A 676 7.65 25.37 20.66
C ALA A 676 7.11 26.26 19.52
N LEU A 677 6.15 27.14 19.81
CA LEU A 677 5.61 28.11 18.84
C LEU A 677 6.60 29.21 18.46
N GLU A 678 7.68 29.44 19.21
CA GLU A 678 8.75 30.35 18.79
C GLU A 678 9.55 29.80 17.60
N ARG A 679 9.49 28.48 17.38
CA ARG A 679 10.13 27.79 16.26
C ARG A 679 9.19 27.75 15.05
N GLU A 680 9.75 27.64 13.85
CA GLU A 680 8.99 27.42 12.63
C GLU A 680 8.41 25.99 12.56
N GLY A 681 7.35 25.82 11.77
CA GLY A 681 6.70 24.53 11.55
C GLY A 681 5.44 24.27 12.39
N SER A 682 4.93 23.06 12.28
CA SER A 682 3.75 22.54 12.98
C SER A 682 4.10 22.01 14.37
N ILE A 683 3.19 22.20 15.34
CA ILE A 683 3.36 21.75 16.72
C ILE A 683 2.25 20.77 17.07
N GLY A 684 2.62 19.56 17.48
CA GLY A 684 1.70 18.58 18.05
C GLY A 684 1.82 18.54 19.57
N LEU A 685 0.79 18.98 20.29
CA LEU A 685 0.64 18.67 21.71
C LEU A 685 -0.06 17.32 21.82
N ILE A 686 0.68 16.28 22.19
CA ILE A 686 0.17 14.93 22.32
C ILE A 686 0.01 14.58 23.79
N ALA A 687 -1.14 14.04 24.16
CA ALA A 687 -1.46 13.65 25.53
C ALA A 687 -2.30 12.37 25.58
N ALA A 688 -2.32 11.71 26.74
CA ALA A 688 -3.27 10.64 26.99
C ALA A 688 -4.71 11.15 26.78
N ASP A 689 -5.60 10.32 26.23
CA ASP A 689 -6.95 10.73 25.84
C ASP A 689 -7.75 11.37 26.99
N ALA A 690 -7.56 10.88 28.21
CA ALA A 690 -8.18 11.42 29.42
C ALA A 690 -7.74 12.87 29.78
N ARG A 691 -6.56 13.30 29.32
CA ARG A 691 -5.96 14.62 29.59
C ARG A 691 -6.38 15.69 28.58
N ILE A 692 -6.98 15.29 27.45
CA ILE A 692 -7.37 16.19 26.36
C ILE A 692 -8.35 17.29 26.83
N PRO A 693 -9.42 17.00 27.61
CA PRO A 693 -10.33 18.04 28.08
C PRO A 693 -9.66 19.10 28.96
N SER A 694 -8.77 18.68 29.87
CA SER A 694 -8.04 19.61 30.77
C SER A 694 -7.05 20.50 30.00
N LEU A 695 -6.29 19.92 29.07
CA LEU A 695 -5.33 20.67 28.26
C LEU A 695 -6.03 21.64 27.31
N ALA A 696 -7.16 21.23 26.72
CA ALA A 696 -7.99 22.11 25.91
C ALA A 696 -8.49 23.33 26.71
N ALA A 697 -8.90 23.13 27.96
CA ALA A 697 -9.30 24.23 28.84
C ALA A 697 -8.10 25.14 29.17
N ALA A 698 -6.95 24.57 29.51
CA ALA A 698 -5.74 25.32 29.83
C ALA A 698 -5.24 26.17 28.64
N LEU A 699 -5.24 25.62 27.43
CA LEU A 699 -4.87 26.34 26.21
C LEU A 699 -5.83 27.51 25.92
N ARG A 700 -7.15 27.29 26.08
CA ARG A 700 -8.15 28.37 25.92
C ARG A 700 -7.95 29.47 26.94
N SER A 701 -7.72 29.12 28.21
CA SER A 701 -7.42 30.09 29.27
C SER A 701 -6.13 30.88 29.01
N ALA A 702 -5.15 30.26 28.35
CA ALA A 702 -3.91 30.92 27.93
C ALA A 702 -4.04 31.74 26.63
N GLY A 703 -5.21 31.73 25.98
CA GLY A 703 -5.45 32.42 24.71
C GLY A 703 -4.70 31.81 23.52
N MET A 704 -4.33 30.53 23.60
CA MET A 704 -3.59 29.83 22.53
C MET A 704 -4.57 29.16 21.56
N PRO A 705 -4.65 29.61 20.29
CA PRO A 705 -5.46 28.93 19.29
C PRO A 705 -4.84 27.57 18.98
N PHE A 706 -5.68 26.54 18.92
CA PHE A 706 -5.28 25.19 18.52
C PHE A 706 -6.30 24.57 17.58
N LEU A 707 -5.84 23.59 16.83
CA LEU A 707 -6.60 22.83 15.85
C LEU A 707 -6.96 21.44 16.39
N ASP A 708 -8.00 20.84 15.80
CA ASP A 708 -8.31 19.44 16.01
C ASP A 708 -7.39 18.54 15.13
N PRO A 709 -7.17 17.27 15.52
CA PRO A 709 -6.34 16.35 14.73
C PRO A 709 -6.86 16.19 13.30
N GLY A 710 -5.98 16.42 12.32
CA GLY A 710 -6.29 16.30 10.88
C GLY A 710 -6.68 17.60 10.19
N ASP A 711 -6.87 18.69 10.93
CA ASP A 711 -7.03 20.02 10.34
C ASP A 711 -5.70 20.57 9.81
N GLU A 712 -5.74 21.30 8.69
CA GLU A 712 -4.56 21.90 8.10
C GLU A 712 -4.06 23.10 8.92
N THR A 713 -2.76 23.12 9.21
CA THR A 713 -2.11 24.26 9.87
C THR A 713 -2.16 25.51 9.00
N SER A 714 -2.43 26.66 9.60
CA SER A 714 -2.41 27.96 8.92
C SER A 714 -1.47 28.93 9.63
N ALA A 715 -1.21 30.09 9.01
CA ALA A 715 -0.43 31.15 9.65
C ALA A 715 -1.03 31.62 11.00
N GLY A 716 -2.34 31.42 11.21
CA GLY A 716 -3.04 31.80 12.44
C GLY A 716 -3.15 30.70 13.52
N ALA A 717 -2.88 29.43 13.18
CA ALA A 717 -2.93 28.31 14.12
C ALA A 717 -1.99 27.19 13.66
N ARG A 718 -0.90 26.99 14.42
CA ARG A 718 0.14 25.97 14.17
C ARG A 718 0.19 24.87 15.23
N LEU A 719 -0.57 25.02 16.31
CA LEU A 719 -0.67 24.06 17.40
C LEU A 719 -1.87 23.14 17.17
N THR A 720 -1.66 21.84 17.24
CA THR A 720 -2.73 20.82 17.19
C THR A 720 -2.74 20.07 18.52
N LEU A 721 -3.91 19.94 19.13
CA LEU A 721 -4.09 19.13 20.34
C LEU A 721 -4.50 17.70 19.94
N VAL A 722 -3.70 16.71 20.29
CA VAL A 722 -3.79 15.35 19.73
C VAL A 722 -3.94 14.31 20.84
N PRO A 723 -5.06 13.57 20.88
CA PRO A 723 -5.17 12.37 21.69
C PRO A 723 -4.15 11.32 21.25
N ALA A 724 -3.52 10.62 22.21
CA ALA A 724 -2.54 9.58 21.94
C ALA A 724 -3.09 8.50 20.98
N SER A 725 -4.36 8.15 21.09
CA SER A 725 -5.04 7.18 20.22
C SER A 725 -5.10 7.61 18.74
N LEU A 726 -5.06 8.92 18.46
CA LEU A 726 -5.15 9.51 17.12
C LEU A 726 -3.82 10.00 16.55
N ALA A 727 -2.74 9.95 17.34
CA ALA A 727 -1.43 10.46 16.91
C ALA A 727 -0.77 9.60 15.82
N LYS A 728 -1.21 8.35 15.64
CA LYS A 728 -0.62 7.43 14.65
C LYS A 728 -0.87 7.95 13.23
N GLY A 729 0.19 8.01 12.43
CA GLY A 729 0.15 8.50 11.05
C GLY A 729 0.19 10.03 10.90
N LEU A 730 0.10 10.78 12.01
CA LEU A 730 0.36 12.22 12.03
C LEU A 730 1.85 12.46 12.30
N GLU A 731 2.40 13.59 11.88
CA GLU A 731 3.78 13.98 12.17
C GLU A 731 3.87 15.50 12.31
N TYR A 732 4.72 15.97 13.22
CA TYR A 732 4.84 17.39 13.57
C TYR A 732 6.32 17.79 13.60
N ASP A 733 6.60 19.04 13.25
CA ASP A 733 7.96 19.57 13.35
C ASP A 733 8.41 19.60 14.82
N GLN A 734 7.56 20.09 15.71
CA GLN A 734 7.77 20.06 17.16
C GLN A 734 6.69 19.23 17.83
N VAL A 735 7.08 18.36 18.76
CA VAL A 735 6.13 17.62 19.60
C VAL A 735 6.31 18.02 21.05
N VAL A 736 5.22 18.37 21.71
CA VAL A 736 5.13 18.46 23.17
C VAL A 736 4.36 17.25 23.65
N LEU A 737 4.98 16.40 24.48
CA LEU A 737 4.37 15.19 25.01
C LEU A 737 4.04 15.37 26.50
N ASP A 738 2.73 15.36 26.82
CA ASP A 738 2.20 15.42 28.19
C ASP A 738 2.23 14.04 28.84
N GLU A 739 2.86 13.97 30.01
CA GLU A 739 2.81 12.87 30.98
C GLU A 739 2.91 11.46 30.37
N PRO A 740 4.11 11.01 29.95
CA PRO A 740 4.32 9.70 29.34
C PRO A 740 3.77 8.51 30.13
N ALA A 741 3.80 8.58 31.47
CA ALA A 741 3.25 7.54 32.34
C ALA A 741 1.72 7.40 32.17
N ALA A 742 0.99 8.51 31.99
CA ALA A 742 -0.44 8.50 31.76
C ALA A 742 -0.80 7.91 30.38
N VAL A 743 0.08 8.06 29.38
CA VAL A 743 -0.10 7.40 28.07
C VAL A 743 -0.03 5.88 28.22
N VAL A 744 0.98 5.37 28.93
CA VAL A 744 1.15 3.93 29.14
C VAL A 744 -0.03 3.35 29.94
N ALA A 745 -0.43 4.05 31.01
CA ALA A 745 -1.55 3.62 31.86
C ALA A 745 -2.93 3.69 31.19
N GLY A 746 -3.07 4.47 30.11
CA GLY A 746 -4.30 4.59 29.34
C GLY A 746 -4.59 3.43 28.39
N GLU A 747 -3.62 2.54 28.15
CA GLU A 747 -3.76 1.40 27.26
C GLU A 747 -4.13 0.11 28.02
N PRO A 748 -4.66 -0.93 27.33
CA PRO A 748 -5.14 -2.16 27.99
C PRO A 748 -4.08 -2.94 28.78
N ASP A 749 -2.81 -2.81 28.39
CA ASP A 749 -1.67 -3.46 29.01
C ASP A 749 -0.40 -2.62 28.83
N GLU A 750 0.59 -2.85 29.70
CA GLU A 750 1.84 -2.09 29.74
C GLU A 750 2.59 -2.15 28.40
N ARG A 751 2.61 -3.32 27.73
CA ARG A 751 3.36 -3.48 26.48
C ARG A 751 2.72 -2.66 25.36
N THR A 752 1.40 -2.67 25.24
CA THR A 752 0.66 -1.83 24.30
C THR A 752 0.86 -0.34 24.62
N GLY A 753 0.85 0.02 25.91
CA GLY A 753 1.21 1.35 26.41
C GLY A 753 2.60 1.82 25.96
N LEU A 754 3.62 0.99 26.14
CA LEU A 754 5.00 1.30 25.73
C LEU A 754 5.13 1.39 24.20
N ARG A 755 4.39 0.59 23.43
CA ARG A 755 4.33 0.72 21.96
C ARG A 755 3.67 2.02 21.52
N ARG A 756 2.57 2.41 22.15
CA ARG A 756 1.94 3.71 21.93
C ARG A 756 2.95 4.82 22.19
N LEU A 757 3.62 4.79 23.34
CA LEU A 757 4.64 5.76 23.69
C LEU A 757 5.78 5.82 22.65
N TYR A 758 6.28 4.67 22.18
CA TYR A 758 7.27 4.62 21.10
C TYR A 758 6.78 5.32 19.82
N VAL A 759 5.51 5.12 19.43
CA VAL A 759 4.90 5.83 18.30
C VAL A 759 4.90 7.34 18.56
N LEU A 760 4.50 7.80 19.75
CA LEU A 760 4.41 9.22 20.11
C LEU A 760 5.78 9.92 20.08
N LEU A 761 6.80 9.30 20.68
CA LEU A 761 8.17 9.82 20.69
C LEU A 761 8.71 10.04 19.26
N THR A 762 8.27 9.20 18.33
CA THR A 762 8.75 9.19 16.93
C THR A 762 7.85 10.00 15.98
N ARG A 763 6.95 10.83 16.51
CA ARG A 763 6.16 11.81 15.75
C ARG A 763 6.88 13.14 15.50
N ALA A 764 7.95 13.39 16.25
CA ALA A 764 8.77 14.58 16.15
C ALA A 764 9.73 14.50 14.97
N VAL A 765 9.61 15.47 14.05
CA VAL A 765 10.51 15.61 12.90
C VAL A 765 11.70 16.52 13.24
N SER A 766 11.53 17.55 14.06
CA SER A 766 12.60 18.51 14.37
C SER A 766 12.93 18.58 15.86
N GLY A 767 11.94 18.52 16.76
CA GLY A 767 12.19 18.56 18.20
C GLY A 767 11.09 17.92 19.03
N LEU A 768 11.47 17.36 20.18
CA LEU A 768 10.59 16.71 21.15
C LEU A 768 10.84 17.31 22.54
N THR A 769 9.79 17.84 23.15
CA THR A 769 9.78 18.27 24.55
C THR A 769 8.81 17.39 25.33
N MET A 770 9.31 16.60 26.27
CA MET A 770 8.47 15.83 27.19
C MET A 770 8.27 16.61 28.50
N VAL A 771 7.04 16.70 28.97
CA VAL A 771 6.70 17.32 30.25
C VAL A 771 6.03 16.27 31.12
N HIS A 772 6.59 16.00 32.29
CA HIS A 772 6.10 14.93 33.17
C HIS A 772 6.15 15.35 34.64
N SER A 773 5.17 14.93 35.43
CA SER A 773 5.16 15.07 36.89
C SER A 773 5.37 13.73 37.60
N GLN A 774 4.86 12.65 37.01
CA GLN A 774 5.09 11.29 37.48
C GLN A 774 6.47 10.78 37.08
N PRO A 775 6.99 9.73 37.74
CA PRO A 775 8.17 9.01 37.26
C PRO A 775 7.96 8.54 35.82
N LEU A 776 8.98 8.69 34.97
CA LEU A 776 8.95 8.13 33.63
C LEU A 776 8.86 6.60 33.71
N PRO A 777 8.33 5.93 32.66
CA PRO A 777 8.45 4.49 32.54
C PRO A 777 9.91 4.04 32.72
N ALA A 778 10.13 2.93 33.44
CA ALA A 778 11.47 2.49 33.87
C ALA A 778 12.47 2.29 32.70
N GLN A 779 11.97 2.10 31.49
CA GLN A 779 12.76 1.95 30.28
C GLN A 779 13.34 3.29 29.77
N LEU A 780 12.76 4.43 30.14
CA LEU A 780 13.13 5.76 29.66
C LEU A 780 13.93 6.59 30.67
N GLY A 781 13.95 6.19 31.94
CA GLY A 781 14.65 6.88 33.04
C GLY A 781 15.39 5.91 33.93
#